data_AF-A0A9Q0TDI7-F1
#
_entry.id   AF-A0A9Q0TDI7-F1
#
_cell.length_a   1.000
_cell.length_b   1.000
_cell.length_c   1.000
_cell.angle_alpha   90.00
_cell.angle_beta   90.00
_cell.angle_gamma   90.00
#
_symmetry.space_group_name_H-M   'P 1'
#
loop_
_entity.id
_entity.type
_entity.pdbx_description
1 polymer ?
#
loop_
_entity_poly.entity_id
_entity_poly.type
_entity_poly.pdbx_seq_one_letter_code
_entity_poly.pdbx_strand_id
1 'polypeptide(L)'
;MKEQWTDLSLQYLTLWTLHLALSNNPRGQNHFKSIGGLEVLLDGLGLPSINVLLLRNASHVGYERDENPLLKIFQLHVLSLTVLREAIFGNMSNLQFLCENGRIHKFANSFCSLSFLLQECEQKTKDMSVQDDRQIPVSDLENQSYVMVERSFPLPADASYSKLWNEYVVKLSGVLCSFIVAPENIKHHHVQTNIGRIGTSISAAYGELSIKWVMGVLLTVFPCIKACSNQKELPKHLRVFANVLQHYALDAFTKILVSSPIRKKWPESVAITIKGFPGHLDKNMSSSSITIQTNISSYEILQMEVISFVEFAATCNGIADNLPEVSVLLDALEQCACHPDIAVVLAKSLLHILQLSPEKTITSFKSLCAVSRVLKVACIQAEECRRSGNTSPSLESKSLPLHGGQRPNSKKMGQSWFACLDTCMGLFTKFFSIADDAGSLVLCDWTCIDCLFDLFWEEGMRNHVFESILDLMKLVPSSPEDHKAKLHLCSKYLETFTQIKEREKSFAELSINLLVGMREMLTTDPAYYQALFRDGECFLHVVSLLNGNLDEVNGERLVLNVLQTLTCLLENNDDSKASFRALVGKGYQTMQSLLLDFCQCHPSEALLNALLDMLVDGKFDLKSSPLIKNEDVIILYLSVLQKSSDSLRHYGLNMFQQLLRDSISNGASCVVGGHSISGKDIRKIFALLRSKKVGTRQQYCSLLLTTLLSMLNEKGPTAFFVFNGNDSGIKVKTPVQWPLSKGFSFSCWLRVESFPRNGTMGLFSFLSENGKGCLAAVGNERLVYESINLKRQRIQLHVNLASKKWHFLCITHSIGRTFSGGSLLRCYVNGDLVASERCRYAKVNELLTSNSIGMKINLPQNEEERFPDSIQDFFPFHGQIGPVYLFSDAISSEQVQGIYSLGPSYMYSFLDNEATPFYDSSLPSGILDAKDGLSSKIIFGLNAQASDGRKLFNVSLVTDIAVDKKSFEATVMAGTQLCSRRMLQQIIYCVGGVSVFFPLISQSDRYDNEESGSSEHALLTPITKERLTAEVIELIASVLDDNIANQQQMHLLSGFSILGFLLQSVPPELLNLETLSALKHLFNIAANCGLAELLVRDAISCVFLNPFIWVYTVYKVQRELYMFLIQQFDNDPRLLRSLCQLPRVIDIIRQFYWDNSKSRFAIGSKPLRHPITKVIIGERPNREETHKIRLLLLSLGEMSLRQSIGTADIKAIIAFFETSQDTACIEDVLHMIIRALSQKQLLIAFLEQVNLSGGCHIFVNLLQ
;
A
#
# COMPACT_ATOMS: atom_id res chain seq x y z
N MET A 1 19.44 86.06 -12.77
CA MET A 1 18.15 85.36 -12.88
C MET A 1 17.20 85.64 -11.71
N LYS A 2 17.39 86.72 -10.91
CA LYS A 2 16.57 86.96 -9.71
C LYS A 2 15.47 88.03 -9.85
N GLU A 3 15.43 88.84 -10.92
CA GLU A 3 14.49 89.98 -10.94
C GLU A 3 13.73 90.28 -12.23
N GLN A 4 13.92 89.57 -13.34
CA GLN A 4 13.06 89.75 -14.52
C GLN A 4 12.89 88.41 -15.25
N TRP A 5 11.67 87.85 -15.23
CA TRP A 5 11.31 86.69 -16.04
C TRP A 5 11.10 87.10 -17.51
N THR A 6 12.06 87.78 -18.12
CA THR A 6 12.02 88.17 -19.54
C THR A 6 11.88 86.95 -20.45
N ASP A 7 10.91 87.02 -21.38
CA ASP A 7 10.60 86.07 -22.47
C ASP A 7 10.99 84.60 -22.24
N LEU A 8 9.99 83.75 -21.95
CA LEU A 8 10.16 82.29 -21.77
C LEU A 8 10.89 81.64 -22.97
N SER A 9 10.74 82.19 -24.17
CA SER A 9 11.39 81.72 -25.40
C SER A 9 12.91 82.02 -25.39
N LEU A 10 13.30 83.17 -24.85
CA LEU A 10 14.70 83.55 -24.69
C LEU A 10 15.37 82.71 -23.60
N GLN A 11 14.67 82.45 -22.48
CA GLN A 11 15.15 81.54 -21.45
C GLN A 11 15.34 80.12 -22.01
N TYR A 12 14.40 79.64 -22.81
CA TYR A 12 14.50 78.34 -23.48
C TYR A 12 15.72 78.28 -24.41
N LEU A 13 15.90 79.28 -25.29
CA LEU A 13 17.04 79.35 -26.20
C LEU A 13 18.38 79.42 -25.44
N THR A 14 18.42 80.17 -24.33
CA THR A 14 19.60 80.32 -23.47
C THR A 14 19.96 78.98 -22.82
N LEU A 15 19.00 78.29 -22.22
CA LEU A 15 19.19 76.97 -21.62
C LEU A 15 19.56 75.92 -22.67
N TRP A 16 18.95 75.98 -23.86
CA TRP A 16 19.30 75.07 -24.96
C TRP A 16 20.73 75.28 -25.47
N THR A 17 21.16 76.53 -25.57
CA THR A 17 22.54 76.88 -25.94
C THR A 17 23.53 76.42 -24.87
N LEU A 18 23.19 76.59 -23.58
CA LEU A 18 23.95 76.06 -22.45
C LEU A 18 24.03 74.54 -22.45
N HIS A 19 22.91 73.85 -22.75
CA HIS A 19 22.87 72.40 -22.86
C HIS A 19 23.89 71.90 -23.91
N LEU A 20 23.87 72.49 -25.11
CA LEU A 20 24.81 72.16 -26.19
C LEU A 20 26.27 72.49 -25.83
N ALA A 21 26.50 73.61 -25.12
CA ALA A 21 27.85 74.05 -24.74
C ALA A 21 28.49 73.17 -23.65
N LEU A 22 27.68 72.60 -22.75
CA LEU A 22 28.13 71.82 -21.61
C LEU A 22 28.18 70.30 -21.90
N SER A 23 27.38 69.83 -22.86
CA SER A 23 27.33 68.40 -23.19
C SER A 23 28.67 67.87 -23.69
N ASN A 24 29.17 66.80 -23.05
CA ASN A 24 30.48 66.19 -23.32
C ASN A 24 31.67 67.18 -23.31
N ASN A 25 31.58 68.31 -22.60
CA ASN A 25 32.62 69.34 -22.58
C ASN A 25 33.14 69.63 -21.16
N PRO A 26 34.12 68.88 -20.64
CA PRO A 26 34.61 69.04 -19.27
C PRO A 26 35.23 70.42 -18.99
N ARG A 27 35.81 71.06 -20.00
CA ARG A 27 36.33 72.44 -19.87
C ARG A 27 35.19 73.44 -19.71
N GLY A 28 34.14 73.33 -20.53
CA GLY A 28 32.93 74.13 -20.42
C GLY A 28 32.22 73.93 -19.08
N GLN A 29 32.10 72.68 -18.62
CA GLN A 29 31.53 72.33 -17.31
C GLN A 29 32.28 72.97 -16.14
N ASN A 30 33.62 72.89 -16.13
CA ASN A 30 34.44 73.49 -15.07
C ASN A 30 34.38 75.03 -15.10
N HIS A 31 34.41 75.62 -16.31
CA HIS A 31 34.25 77.06 -16.47
C HIS A 31 32.89 77.53 -15.94
N PHE A 32 31.82 76.82 -16.30
CA PHE A 32 30.47 77.10 -15.82
C PHE A 32 30.35 77.03 -14.30
N LYS A 33 31.01 76.08 -13.65
CA LYS A 33 31.12 76.05 -12.17
C LYS A 33 31.89 77.28 -11.64
N SER A 34 33.03 77.62 -12.24
CA SER A 34 33.91 78.69 -11.75
C SER A 34 33.25 80.07 -11.77
N ILE A 35 32.35 80.32 -12.71
CA ILE A 35 31.57 81.57 -12.81
C ILE A 35 30.31 81.57 -11.93
N GLY A 36 30.14 80.57 -11.05
CA GLY A 36 28.96 80.40 -10.20
C GLY A 36 27.71 79.89 -10.94
N GLY A 37 27.86 79.44 -12.19
CA GLY A 37 26.75 79.01 -13.05
C GLY A 37 25.93 77.86 -12.47
N LEU A 38 26.56 76.92 -11.75
CA LEU A 38 25.85 75.82 -11.08
C LEU A 38 24.91 76.31 -9.96
N GLU A 39 25.35 77.27 -9.13
CA GLU A 39 24.52 77.83 -8.06
C GLU A 39 23.36 78.66 -8.63
N VAL A 40 23.62 79.45 -9.67
CA VAL A 40 22.59 80.22 -10.39
C VAL A 40 21.54 79.30 -11.00
N LEU A 41 21.96 78.16 -11.55
CA LEU A 41 21.07 77.21 -12.19
C LEU A 41 20.23 76.44 -11.16
N LEU A 42 20.81 76.05 -10.01
CA LEU A 42 20.08 75.47 -8.87
C LEU A 42 19.05 76.44 -8.28
N ASP A 43 19.44 77.70 -8.06
CA ASP A 43 18.54 78.75 -7.58
C ASP A 43 17.40 79.04 -8.59
N GLY A 44 17.62 78.75 -9.87
CA GLY A 44 16.65 78.89 -10.95
C GLY A 44 15.70 77.71 -11.15
N LEU A 45 15.86 76.60 -10.41
CA LEU A 45 14.97 75.41 -10.51
C LEU A 45 13.61 75.60 -9.82
N GLY A 46 13.45 76.64 -9.00
CA GLY A 46 12.19 76.91 -8.30
C GLY A 46 11.07 77.28 -9.26
N LEU A 47 9.92 76.61 -9.13
CA LEU A 47 8.70 76.99 -9.85
C LEU A 47 8.12 78.30 -9.30
N PRO A 48 7.66 79.23 -10.16
CA PRO A 48 6.98 80.43 -9.72
C PRO A 48 5.63 80.08 -9.06
N SER A 49 5.22 80.85 -8.05
CA SER A 49 3.92 80.65 -7.40
C SER A 49 2.76 80.89 -8.38
N ILE A 50 1.65 80.17 -8.19
CA ILE A 50 0.45 80.29 -9.06
C ILE A 50 -0.04 81.74 -9.19
N ASN A 51 0.10 82.55 -8.13
CA ASN A 51 -0.31 83.95 -8.14
C ASN A 51 0.49 84.80 -9.14
N VAL A 52 1.77 84.45 -9.39
CA VAL A 52 2.62 85.13 -10.39
C VAL A 52 2.24 84.72 -11.81
N LEU A 53 1.75 83.48 -12.00
CA LEU A 53 1.29 82.97 -13.30
C LEU A 53 -0.06 83.58 -13.71
N LEU A 54 -0.97 83.77 -12.75
CA LEU A 54 -2.26 84.41 -12.98
C LEU A 54 -2.13 85.91 -13.26
N LEU A 55 -1.25 86.62 -12.54
CA LEU A 55 -1.02 88.06 -12.76
C LEU A 55 -0.49 88.39 -14.17
N ARG A 56 0.30 87.48 -14.76
CA ARG A 56 0.99 87.74 -16.02
C ARG A 56 0.11 87.55 -17.26
N ASN A 57 -0.89 86.67 -17.18
CA ASN A 57 -1.85 86.44 -18.26
C ASN A 57 -2.80 87.63 -18.49
N ALA A 58 -3.01 88.50 -17.49
CA ALA A 58 -3.80 89.72 -17.65
C ALA A 58 -3.08 90.81 -18.49
N SER A 59 -1.76 90.70 -18.69
CA SER A 59 -0.93 91.78 -19.25
C SER A 59 -0.55 91.61 -20.73
N HIS A 60 -0.86 90.48 -21.37
CA HIS A 60 -0.55 90.24 -22.78
C HIS A 60 -1.80 89.93 -23.60
N VAL A 61 -2.40 90.98 -24.18
CA VAL A 61 -3.40 90.89 -25.24
C VAL A 61 -2.71 91.19 -26.57
N GLY A 62 -2.50 90.19 -27.42
CA GLY A 62 -2.12 90.40 -28.82
C GLY A 62 -1.18 89.35 -29.41
N TYR A 63 -1.75 88.50 -30.28
CA TYR A 63 -1.13 87.73 -31.36
C TYR A 63 0.07 86.79 -31.04
N GLU A 64 -0.21 85.49 -30.90
CA GLU A 64 0.30 84.36 -31.74
C GLU A 64 0.35 83.03 -30.97
N ARG A 65 -0.33 82.02 -31.55
CA ARG A 65 -0.29 80.55 -31.35
C ARG A 65 -0.50 79.95 -29.95
N ASP A 66 -1.57 79.14 -29.89
CA ASP A 66 -2.00 78.22 -28.84
C ASP A 66 -0.88 77.31 -28.27
N GLU A 67 -0.11 77.78 -27.30
CA GLU A 67 0.69 76.91 -26.45
C GLU A 67 0.43 77.20 -24.96
N ASN A 68 -0.04 76.17 -24.25
CA ASN A 68 -0.38 76.24 -22.83
C ASN A 68 0.84 76.74 -22.00
N PRO A 69 0.75 77.85 -21.25
CA PRO A 69 1.88 78.39 -20.48
C PRO A 69 2.45 77.40 -19.46
N LEU A 70 1.64 76.48 -18.93
CA LEU A 70 2.10 75.40 -18.06
C LEU A 70 3.02 74.42 -18.79
N LEU A 71 2.78 74.14 -20.08
CA LEU A 71 3.67 73.29 -20.89
C LEU A 71 5.04 73.95 -21.07
N LYS A 72 5.10 75.27 -21.30
CA LYS A 72 6.38 76.00 -21.42
C LYS A 72 7.18 75.98 -20.12
N ILE A 73 6.50 76.10 -18.97
CA ILE A 73 7.14 76.01 -17.64
C ILE A 73 7.66 74.59 -17.38
N PHE A 74 6.87 73.57 -17.69
CA PHE A 74 7.28 72.17 -17.60
C PHE A 74 8.48 71.85 -18.51
N GLN A 75 8.48 72.35 -19.74
CA GLN A 75 9.61 72.20 -20.67
C GLN A 75 10.86 72.93 -20.18
N LEU A 76 10.73 74.15 -19.65
CA LEU A 76 11.84 74.90 -19.07
C LEU A 76 12.42 74.22 -17.84
N HIS A 77 11.58 73.65 -16.97
CA HIS A 77 12.04 72.94 -15.78
C HIS A 77 12.81 71.66 -16.17
N VAL A 78 12.26 70.84 -17.07
CA VAL A 78 12.96 69.66 -17.61
C VAL A 78 14.27 70.06 -18.30
N LEU A 79 14.27 71.11 -19.12
CA LEU A 79 15.47 71.58 -19.81
C LEU A 79 16.52 72.11 -18.84
N SER A 80 16.12 72.85 -17.80
CA SER A 80 17.03 73.34 -16.75
C SER A 80 17.71 72.17 -16.03
N LEU A 81 16.94 71.15 -15.65
CA LEU A 81 17.50 69.93 -15.05
C LEU A 81 18.42 69.17 -16.01
N THR A 82 18.08 69.16 -17.30
CA THR A 82 18.92 68.55 -18.35
C THR A 82 20.24 69.32 -18.54
N VAL A 83 20.20 70.66 -18.48
CA VAL A 83 21.41 71.50 -18.48
C VAL A 83 22.25 71.24 -17.23
N LEU A 84 21.62 71.15 -16.05
CA LEU A 84 22.32 70.79 -14.80
C LEU A 84 23.00 69.43 -14.92
N ARG A 85 22.30 68.46 -15.52
CA ARG A 85 22.82 67.14 -15.80
C ARG A 85 24.04 67.22 -16.71
N GLU A 86 23.97 67.89 -17.86
CA GLU A 86 25.13 68.05 -18.76
C GLU A 86 26.28 68.85 -18.11
N ALA A 87 25.98 69.78 -17.20
CA ALA A 87 26.99 70.55 -16.47
C ALA A 87 27.84 69.69 -15.52
N ILE A 88 27.32 68.52 -15.15
CA ILE A 88 27.85 67.68 -14.07
C ILE A 88 28.26 66.31 -14.57
N PHE A 89 27.56 65.76 -15.56
CA PHE A 89 27.73 64.40 -16.04
C PHE A 89 29.17 64.11 -16.46
N GLY A 90 29.80 63.13 -15.80
CA GLY A 90 31.20 62.74 -15.99
C GLY A 90 32.23 63.62 -15.26
N ASN A 91 31.81 64.64 -14.50
CA ASN A 91 32.68 65.57 -13.79
C ASN A 91 32.52 65.47 -12.26
N MET A 92 33.46 64.76 -11.64
CA MET A 92 33.50 64.53 -10.19
C MET A 92 33.41 65.81 -9.35
N SER A 93 34.16 66.83 -9.74
CA SER A 93 34.28 68.05 -8.95
C SER A 93 32.98 68.86 -8.95
N ASN A 94 32.24 68.83 -10.05
CA ASN A 94 30.94 69.48 -10.19
C ASN A 94 29.84 68.69 -9.46
N LEU A 95 29.95 67.37 -9.43
CA LEU A 95 29.02 66.53 -8.67
C LEU A 95 29.20 66.68 -7.16
N GLN A 96 30.44 66.69 -6.67
CA GLN A 96 30.73 66.90 -5.25
C GLN A 96 30.19 68.25 -4.73
N PHE A 97 30.14 69.27 -5.60
CA PHE A 97 29.48 70.53 -5.30
C PHE A 97 27.97 70.35 -5.06
N LEU A 98 27.27 69.51 -5.82
CA LEU A 98 25.85 69.23 -5.55
C LEU A 98 25.60 68.38 -4.31
N CYS A 99 26.58 67.58 -3.88
CA CYS A 99 26.45 66.68 -2.73
C CYS A 99 26.43 67.40 -1.36
N GLU A 100 26.62 68.72 -1.29
CA GLU A 100 26.48 69.46 -0.02
C GLU A 100 25.00 69.52 0.43
N ASN A 101 24.72 69.16 1.69
CA ASN A 101 23.35 69.01 2.23
C ASN A 101 22.40 70.18 1.88
N GLY A 102 22.87 71.43 1.98
CA GLY A 102 22.07 72.61 1.65
C GLY A 102 21.62 72.65 0.18
N ARG A 103 22.45 72.13 -0.74
CA ARG A 103 22.16 72.09 -2.18
C ARG A 103 21.30 70.87 -2.56
N ILE A 104 21.43 69.75 -1.85
CA ILE A 104 20.51 68.60 -1.97
C ILE A 104 19.07 69.03 -1.67
N HIS A 105 18.85 69.75 -0.56
CA HIS A 105 17.51 70.27 -0.23
C HIS A 105 17.00 71.28 -1.25
N LYS A 106 17.85 72.21 -1.71
CA LYS A 106 17.46 73.16 -2.77
C LYS A 106 17.00 72.43 -4.05
N PHE A 107 17.74 71.41 -4.46
CA PHE A 107 17.40 70.60 -5.61
C PHE A 107 16.12 69.79 -5.38
N ALA A 108 16.00 69.09 -4.24
CA ALA A 108 14.81 68.32 -3.89
C ALA A 108 13.55 69.20 -3.79
N ASN A 109 13.67 70.46 -3.35
CA ASN A 109 12.57 71.42 -3.32
C ASN A 109 11.99 71.71 -4.72
N SER A 110 12.76 71.56 -5.81
CA SER A 110 12.22 71.67 -7.17
C SER A 110 11.20 70.56 -7.49
N PHE A 111 11.39 69.37 -6.89
CA PHE A 111 10.46 68.26 -6.98
C PHE A 111 9.33 68.36 -5.94
N CYS A 112 9.61 68.77 -4.69
CA CYS A 112 8.59 68.96 -3.66
C CYS A 112 7.62 70.12 -3.99
N SER A 113 8.11 71.21 -4.58
CA SER A 113 7.28 72.37 -4.96
C SER A 113 6.20 72.04 -6.00
N LEU A 114 6.42 71.03 -6.84
CA LEU A 114 5.40 70.50 -7.76
C LEU A 114 4.21 69.89 -7.01
N SER A 115 4.47 69.19 -5.91
CA SER A 115 3.42 68.59 -5.09
C SER A 115 2.54 69.65 -4.43
N PHE A 116 3.15 70.72 -3.94
CA PHE A 116 2.42 71.84 -3.33
C PHE A 116 1.70 72.72 -4.36
N LEU A 117 2.30 72.98 -5.52
CA LEU A 117 1.70 73.81 -6.59
C LEU A 117 0.40 73.17 -7.13
N LEU A 118 0.37 71.85 -7.28
CA LEU A 118 -0.81 71.12 -7.74
C LEU A 118 -1.92 71.05 -6.69
N GLN A 119 -1.56 70.86 -5.42
CA GLN A 119 -2.51 70.91 -4.31
C GLN A 119 -3.18 72.29 -4.25
N GLU A 120 -2.42 73.36 -4.43
CA GLU A 120 -2.93 74.75 -4.43
C GLU A 120 -3.82 75.03 -5.65
N CYS A 121 -3.55 74.40 -6.80
CA CYS A 121 -4.42 74.43 -7.99
C CYS A 121 -5.75 73.70 -7.75
N GLU A 122 -5.74 72.48 -7.20
CA GLU A 122 -6.96 71.73 -6.87
C GLU A 122 -7.80 72.42 -5.78
N GLN A 123 -7.16 73.00 -4.76
CA GLN A 123 -7.83 73.74 -3.69
C GLN A 123 -8.57 74.97 -4.24
N LYS A 124 -7.94 75.74 -5.13
CA LYS A 124 -8.57 76.88 -5.81
C LYS A 124 -9.68 76.49 -6.78
N THR A 125 -9.58 75.32 -7.42
CA THR A 125 -10.65 74.78 -8.29
C THR A 125 -11.88 74.40 -7.45
N LYS A 126 -11.65 73.83 -6.26
CA LYS A 126 -12.73 73.56 -5.28
C LYS A 126 -13.32 74.84 -4.70
N ASP A 127 -12.50 75.82 -4.33
CA ASP A 127 -12.98 77.12 -3.80
C ASP A 127 -13.78 77.91 -4.85
N MET A 128 -13.43 77.81 -6.14
CA MET A 128 -14.22 78.39 -7.24
C MET A 128 -15.53 77.66 -7.51
N SER A 129 -15.61 76.35 -7.25
CA SER A 129 -16.87 75.60 -7.36
C SER A 129 -17.85 75.85 -6.20
N VAL A 130 -17.36 76.37 -5.06
CA VAL A 130 -18.16 76.63 -3.85
C VAL A 130 -18.75 78.05 -3.84
N GLN A 131 -18.32 78.95 -4.74
CA GLN A 131 -18.87 80.31 -4.86
C GLN A 131 -20.10 80.45 -5.78
N ASP A 132 -20.46 79.41 -6.53
CA ASP A 132 -21.62 79.42 -7.45
C ASP A 132 -22.96 79.00 -6.80
N ASP A 133 -22.97 78.78 -5.47
CA ASP A 133 -24.13 78.21 -4.75
C ASP A 133 -24.55 78.99 -3.49
N ARG A 134 -24.51 80.34 -3.55
CA ARG A 134 -25.22 81.20 -2.59
C ARG A 134 -26.35 81.96 -3.27
N GLN A 135 -27.53 81.35 -3.34
CA GLN A 135 -28.79 82.04 -3.58
C GLN A 135 -29.09 83.00 -2.41
N ILE A 136 -29.15 84.30 -2.70
CA ILE A 136 -29.81 85.31 -1.85
C ILE A 136 -31.29 85.33 -2.26
N PRO A 137 -32.27 85.35 -1.32
CA PRO A 137 -33.69 85.43 -1.64
C PRO A 137 -34.14 86.86 -1.99
N VAL A 138 -35.11 86.97 -2.90
CA VAL A 138 -35.65 88.20 -3.48
C VAL A 138 -36.70 88.84 -2.55
N SER A 139 -36.56 90.14 -2.27
CA SER A 139 -37.68 91.11 -2.30
C SER A 139 -37.20 92.57 -2.17
N ASP A 140 -37.64 93.37 -3.16
CA ASP A 140 -37.87 94.82 -3.17
C ASP A 140 -36.74 95.86 -3.37
N LEU A 141 -37.09 96.77 -4.30
CA LEU A 141 -36.65 98.14 -4.57
C LEU A 141 -35.46 98.44 -5.52
N GLU A 142 -35.87 99.04 -6.63
CA GLU A 142 -35.21 99.96 -7.56
C GLU A 142 -34.04 100.78 -6.99
N ASN A 143 -32.86 100.76 -7.64
CA ASN A 143 -32.24 101.92 -8.30
C ASN A 143 -30.78 101.66 -8.76
N GLN A 144 -30.57 101.91 -10.06
CA GLN A 144 -29.43 102.58 -10.69
C GLN A 144 -27.96 102.20 -10.35
N SER A 145 -27.29 101.75 -11.43
CA SER A 145 -26.03 102.29 -12.00
C SER A 145 -24.68 101.59 -11.74
N TYR A 146 -24.22 100.91 -12.81
CA TYR A 146 -22.86 100.78 -13.38
C TYR A 146 -21.66 100.51 -12.45
N VAL A 147 -20.94 99.38 -12.67
CA VAL A 147 -19.56 99.33 -13.22
C VAL A 147 -19.22 97.91 -13.73
N MET A 148 -18.66 97.88 -14.95
CA MET A 148 -17.99 96.84 -15.77
C MET A 148 -17.92 95.36 -15.34
N VAL A 149 -18.38 94.53 -16.28
CA VAL A 149 -18.20 93.08 -16.43
C VAL A 149 -16.72 92.72 -16.66
N GLU A 150 -16.12 91.92 -15.78
CA GLU A 150 -14.88 91.19 -16.03
C GLU A 150 -15.24 89.81 -16.61
N ARG A 151 -14.87 89.58 -17.88
CA ARG A 151 -15.17 88.34 -18.62
C ARG A 151 -14.40 87.15 -18.02
N SER A 152 -15.14 86.09 -17.76
CA SER A 152 -14.67 84.73 -17.50
C SER A 152 -13.83 84.16 -18.65
N PHE A 153 -12.68 83.56 -18.31
CA PHE A 153 -11.92 82.68 -19.19
C PHE A 153 -12.25 81.21 -18.86
N PRO A 154 -12.57 80.35 -19.84
CA PRO A 154 -12.74 78.92 -19.61
C PRO A 154 -11.38 78.21 -19.56
N LEU A 155 -11.07 77.50 -18.47
CA LEU A 155 -9.98 76.53 -18.41
C LEU A 155 -10.39 75.24 -19.17
N PRO A 156 -9.48 74.60 -19.94
CA PRO A 156 -9.85 73.52 -20.86
C PRO A 156 -10.09 72.18 -20.15
N ALA A 157 -11.04 71.41 -20.67
CA ALA A 157 -11.54 70.13 -20.18
C ALA A 157 -10.50 69.04 -19.82
N ASP A 158 -10.87 68.25 -18.81
CA ASP A 158 -10.16 67.22 -18.01
C ASP A 158 -9.22 66.19 -18.71
N ALA A 159 -9.19 66.06 -20.04
CA ALA A 159 -8.41 65.00 -20.71
C ALA A 159 -6.99 65.43 -21.15
N SER A 160 -6.80 66.71 -21.49
CA SER A 160 -5.54 67.21 -22.07
C SER A 160 -4.45 67.45 -21.01
N TYR A 161 -4.84 67.94 -19.84
CA TYR A 161 -3.93 68.24 -18.73
C TYR A 161 -3.28 66.98 -18.12
N SER A 162 -4.06 65.92 -17.93
CA SER A 162 -3.57 64.63 -17.42
C SER A 162 -2.48 64.05 -18.33
N LYS A 163 -2.65 64.14 -19.66
CA LYS A 163 -1.65 63.68 -20.62
C LYS A 163 -0.36 64.51 -20.58
N LEU A 164 -0.50 65.85 -20.52
CA LEU A 164 0.63 66.78 -20.39
C LEU A 164 1.41 66.57 -19.09
N TRP A 165 0.70 66.36 -17.98
CA TRP A 165 1.28 66.04 -16.67
C TRP A 165 2.06 64.74 -16.70
N ASN A 166 1.48 63.67 -17.28
CA ASN A 166 2.14 62.37 -17.38
C ASN A 166 3.41 62.45 -18.25
N GLU A 167 3.36 63.10 -19.41
CA GLU A 167 4.54 63.30 -20.27
C GLU A 167 5.64 64.10 -19.58
N TYR A 168 5.26 65.12 -18.81
CA TYR A 168 6.20 65.93 -18.04
C TYR A 168 6.86 65.13 -16.91
N VAL A 169 6.07 64.44 -16.09
CA VAL A 169 6.52 63.62 -14.97
C VAL A 169 7.49 62.51 -15.44
N VAL A 170 7.20 61.90 -16.59
CA VAL A 170 8.07 60.90 -17.22
C VAL A 170 9.42 61.50 -17.59
N LYS A 171 9.44 62.66 -18.28
CA LYS A 171 10.68 63.35 -18.66
C LYS A 171 11.47 63.80 -17.44
N LEU A 172 10.80 64.34 -16.44
CA LEU A 172 11.38 64.82 -15.19
C LEU A 172 12.09 63.68 -14.43
N SER A 173 11.40 62.56 -14.25
CA SER A 173 11.91 61.37 -13.55
C SER A 173 13.06 60.72 -14.34
N GLY A 174 12.96 60.68 -15.67
CA GLY A 174 14.03 60.21 -16.54
C GLY A 174 15.30 61.07 -16.47
N VAL A 175 15.17 62.39 -16.41
CA VAL A 175 16.33 63.30 -16.26
C VAL A 175 17.01 63.11 -14.90
N LEU A 176 16.26 62.97 -13.80
CA LEU A 176 16.84 62.68 -12.48
C LEU A 176 17.66 61.38 -12.50
N CYS A 177 17.12 60.31 -13.08
CA CYS A 177 17.79 59.01 -13.12
C CYS A 177 18.97 58.99 -14.12
N SER A 178 18.99 59.90 -15.10
CA SER A 178 20.10 60.05 -16.07
C SER A 178 21.40 60.62 -15.47
N PHE A 179 21.37 61.04 -14.20
CA PHE A 179 22.57 61.37 -13.43
C PHE A 179 23.35 60.11 -13.02
N ILE A 180 22.65 58.99 -12.87
CA ILE A 180 23.21 57.69 -12.45
C ILE A 180 23.62 56.86 -13.67
N VAL A 181 22.70 56.66 -14.63
CA VAL A 181 22.90 55.82 -15.81
C VAL A 181 22.89 56.71 -17.07
N ALA A 182 23.77 56.43 -18.04
CA ALA A 182 23.74 57.15 -19.32
C ALA A 182 22.40 56.88 -20.03
N PRO A 183 21.71 57.92 -20.56
CA PRO A 183 20.43 57.72 -21.22
C PRO A 183 20.61 56.93 -22.51
N GLU A 184 20.06 55.72 -22.56
CA GLU A 184 19.84 55.00 -23.81
C GLU A 184 18.68 55.70 -24.55
N ASN A 185 19.03 56.48 -25.58
CA ASN A 185 18.17 57.13 -26.58
C ASN A 185 16.64 57.10 -26.31
N ILE A 186 16.13 58.17 -25.68
CA ILE A 186 14.72 58.54 -25.82
C ILE A 186 14.51 58.94 -27.28
N LYS A 187 14.01 58.01 -28.11
CA LYS A 187 13.65 58.26 -29.51
C LYS A 187 12.51 59.28 -29.56
N HIS A 188 12.81 60.49 -30.01
CA HIS A 188 11.83 61.35 -30.65
C HIS A 188 12.23 61.59 -32.11
N HIS A 189 11.29 61.30 -33.00
CA HIS A 189 11.39 61.55 -34.44
C HIS A 189 11.65 63.04 -34.70
N HIS A 190 12.86 63.39 -35.14
CA HIS A 190 13.09 64.03 -36.44
C HIS A 190 14.58 64.40 -36.63
N VAL A 191 15.07 64.06 -37.81
CA VAL A 191 16.35 64.43 -38.46
C VAL A 191 17.64 63.85 -37.86
N GLN A 192 18.07 62.85 -38.60
CA GLN A 192 19.29 62.07 -38.57
C GLN A 192 20.52 62.93 -38.92
N THR A 193 21.49 63.04 -38.01
CA THR A 193 22.91 63.22 -38.35
C THR A 193 23.78 62.37 -37.42
N ASN A 194 24.39 61.34 -38.01
CA ASN A 194 25.37 60.47 -37.38
C ASN A 194 26.64 61.26 -37.03
N ILE A 195 26.95 61.41 -35.75
CA ILE A 195 28.33 61.59 -35.27
C ILE A 195 28.52 60.57 -34.14
N GLY A 196 29.44 59.62 -34.37
CA GLY A 196 29.77 58.56 -33.44
C GLY A 196 30.13 59.09 -32.06
N ARG A 197 29.28 58.81 -31.07
CA ARG A 197 29.56 59.10 -29.66
C ARG A 197 30.42 57.99 -29.09
N ILE A 198 31.70 58.32 -28.87
CA ILE A 198 32.61 57.58 -28.02
C ILE A 198 31.98 57.53 -26.62
N GLY A 199 31.63 56.34 -26.15
CA GLY A 199 31.15 56.12 -24.78
C GLY A 199 32.23 56.52 -23.79
N THR A 200 32.08 57.67 -23.15
CA THR A 200 32.91 58.06 -22.01
C THR A 200 32.59 57.12 -20.87
N SER A 201 33.50 56.20 -20.55
CA SER A 201 33.43 55.37 -19.34
C SER A 201 33.43 56.30 -18.12
N ILE A 202 32.29 56.40 -17.44
CA ILE A 202 32.15 57.13 -16.19
C ILE A 202 33.04 56.46 -15.14
N SER A 203 33.84 57.23 -14.39
CA SER A 203 34.64 56.68 -13.30
C SER A 203 33.73 56.12 -12.20
N ALA A 204 34.01 54.95 -11.62
CA ALA A 204 33.15 54.37 -10.57
C ALA A 204 32.97 55.29 -9.35
N ALA A 205 33.95 56.13 -9.02
CA ALA A 205 33.81 57.12 -7.95
C ALA A 205 32.78 58.23 -8.29
N TYR A 206 32.58 58.56 -9.57
CA TYR A 206 31.49 59.46 -10.00
C TYR A 206 30.14 58.74 -9.85
N GLY A 207 30.10 57.46 -10.24
CA GLY A 207 28.94 56.58 -10.02
C GLY A 207 28.53 56.56 -8.55
N GLU A 208 29.49 56.33 -7.64
CA GLU A 208 29.28 56.34 -6.19
C GLU A 208 28.65 57.63 -5.67
N LEU A 209 29.27 58.78 -5.99
CA LEU A 209 28.77 60.09 -5.59
C LEU A 209 27.40 60.40 -6.20
N SER A 210 27.14 59.94 -7.42
CA SER A 210 25.87 60.20 -8.12
C SER A 210 24.72 59.41 -7.51
N ILE A 211 24.97 58.17 -7.11
CA ILE A 211 24.00 57.33 -6.40
C ILE A 211 23.68 57.93 -5.05
N LYS A 212 24.70 58.26 -4.23
CA LYS A 212 24.52 58.90 -2.92
C LYS A 212 23.73 60.21 -3.01
N TRP A 213 24.02 61.00 -4.04
CA TRP A 213 23.31 62.25 -4.28
C TRP A 213 21.83 62.04 -4.66
N VAL A 214 21.54 61.20 -5.66
CA VAL A 214 20.14 60.93 -6.07
C VAL A 214 19.36 60.28 -4.93
N MET A 215 19.97 59.39 -4.15
CA MET A 215 19.38 58.81 -2.95
C MET A 215 18.99 59.87 -1.92
N GLY A 216 19.90 60.81 -1.63
CA GLY A 216 19.61 61.95 -0.75
C GLY A 216 18.47 62.84 -1.26
N VAL A 217 18.34 62.99 -2.59
CA VAL A 217 17.21 63.68 -3.20
C VAL A 217 15.91 62.89 -3.02
N LEU A 218 15.88 61.60 -3.36
CA LEU A 218 14.67 60.76 -3.24
C LEU A 218 14.18 60.66 -1.79
N LEU A 219 15.09 60.50 -0.83
CA LEU A 219 14.79 60.49 0.61
C LEU A 219 14.20 61.81 1.12
N THR A 220 14.41 62.93 0.40
CA THR A 220 13.78 64.21 0.70
C THR A 220 12.41 64.35 0.00
N VAL A 221 12.31 63.89 -1.25
CA VAL A 221 11.11 64.06 -2.10
C VAL A 221 9.95 63.16 -1.67
N PHE A 222 10.18 61.88 -1.35
CA PHE A 222 9.09 60.97 -0.97
C PHE A 222 8.34 61.39 0.32
N PRO A 223 9.03 61.83 1.40
CA PRO A 223 8.35 62.41 2.56
C PRO A 223 7.55 63.68 2.25
N CYS A 224 8.03 64.55 1.34
CA CYS A 224 7.26 65.72 0.88
C CYS A 224 5.94 65.28 0.22
N ILE A 225 5.99 64.30 -0.70
CA ILE A 225 4.81 63.79 -1.41
C ILE A 225 3.81 63.19 -0.41
N LYS A 226 4.30 62.50 0.63
CA LYS A 226 3.47 61.94 1.71
C LYS A 226 2.80 63.02 2.56
N ALA A 227 3.49 64.12 2.87
CA ALA A 227 2.93 65.24 3.63
C ALA A 227 1.73 65.91 2.93
N CYS A 228 1.63 65.79 1.61
CA CYS A 228 0.49 66.25 0.79
C CYS A 228 -0.72 65.27 0.80
N SER A 229 -0.70 64.18 1.57
CA SER A 229 -1.80 63.21 1.66
C SER A 229 -2.80 63.55 2.76
N ASN A 230 -4.09 63.59 2.41
CA ASN A 230 -5.19 63.79 3.36
C ASN A 230 -5.55 62.48 4.08
N GLN A 231 -4.68 62.03 5.00
CA GLN A 231 -4.83 60.95 5.99
C GLN A 231 -5.39 59.57 5.56
N LYS A 232 -5.92 59.35 4.35
CA LYS A 232 -6.40 58.04 3.86
C LYS A 232 -6.05 57.72 2.41
N GLU A 233 -5.94 58.67 1.48
CA GLU A 233 -5.48 58.39 0.11
C GLU A 233 -4.69 59.54 -0.53
N LEU A 234 -3.73 59.19 -1.39
CA LEU A 234 -2.98 60.14 -2.22
C LEU A 234 -3.82 60.55 -3.47
N PRO A 235 -3.91 61.85 -3.82
CA PRO A 235 -4.56 62.30 -5.06
C PRO A 235 -4.02 61.59 -6.31
N LYS A 236 -4.88 61.35 -7.32
CA LYS A 236 -4.52 60.56 -8.53
C LYS A 236 -3.26 61.07 -9.24
N HIS A 237 -3.09 62.38 -9.36
CA HIS A 237 -1.96 63.00 -10.06
C HIS A 237 -0.63 62.88 -9.28
N LEU A 238 -0.66 62.99 -7.94
CA LEU A 238 0.50 62.74 -7.07
C LEU A 238 0.86 61.26 -7.02
N ARG A 239 -0.14 60.39 -7.10
CA ARG A 239 0.05 58.93 -7.18
C ARG A 239 0.78 58.56 -8.47
N VAL A 240 0.39 59.14 -9.61
CA VAL A 240 1.11 58.97 -10.88
C VAL A 240 2.54 59.53 -10.79
N PHE A 241 2.73 60.69 -10.17
CA PHE A 241 4.07 61.26 -9.97
C PHE A 241 4.99 60.37 -9.12
N ALA A 242 4.51 59.93 -7.96
CA ALA A 242 5.25 59.01 -7.09
C ALA A 242 5.59 57.70 -7.81
N ASN A 243 4.60 57.09 -8.48
CA ASN A 243 4.79 55.82 -9.18
C ASN A 243 5.77 55.92 -10.35
N VAL A 244 5.69 57.00 -11.16
CA VAL A 244 6.63 57.20 -12.27
C VAL A 244 8.03 57.49 -11.76
N LEU A 245 8.19 58.33 -10.73
CA LEU A 245 9.48 58.61 -10.13
C LEU A 245 10.12 57.35 -9.54
N GLN A 246 9.33 56.57 -8.80
CA GLN A 246 9.70 55.27 -8.25
C GLN A 246 10.10 54.28 -9.35
N HIS A 247 9.32 54.14 -10.41
CA HIS A 247 9.64 53.26 -11.54
C HIS A 247 10.98 53.61 -12.22
N TYR A 248 11.22 54.90 -12.49
CA TYR A 248 12.49 55.33 -13.09
C TYR A 248 13.69 55.17 -12.15
N ALA A 249 13.51 55.43 -10.86
CA ALA A 249 14.54 55.22 -9.85
C ALA A 249 14.87 53.73 -9.72
N LEU A 250 13.85 52.88 -9.66
CA LEU A 250 13.99 51.43 -9.61
C LEU A 250 14.69 50.88 -10.86
N ASP A 251 14.31 51.27 -12.08
CA ASP A 251 15.01 50.86 -13.32
C ASP A 251 16.50 51.24 -13.31
N ALA A 252 16.83 52.45 -12.84
CA ALA A 252 18.21 52.89 -12.71
C ALA A 252 18.98 52.08 -11.65
N PHE A 253 18.36 51.77 -10.52
CA PHE A 253 18.96 50.95 -9.46
C PHE A 253 19.10 49.48 -9.86
N THR A 254 18.16 48.90 -10.61
CA THR A 254 18.28 47.54 -11.18
C THR A 254 19.53 47.43 -12.05
N LYS A 255 19.75 48.40 -12.96
CA LYS A 255 20.94 48.41 -13.83
C LYS A 255 22.25 48.49 -13.04
N ILE A 256 22.24 49.13 -11.87
CA ILE A 256 23.40 49.17 -10.97
C ILE A 256 23.61 47.82 -10.29
N LEU A 257 22.56 47.25 -9.69
CA LEU A 257 22.61 45.97 -8.98
C LEU A 257 23.10 44.82 -9.87
N VAL A 258 22.75 44.88 -11.17
CA VAL A 258 23.06 43.86 -12.19
C VAL A 258 24.46 44.01 -12.80
N SER A 259 25.05 45.20 -12.77
CA SER A 259 26.34 45.46 -13.43
C SER A 259 27.53 44.79 -12.72
N SER A 260 27.94 43.60 -13.17
CA SER A 260 29.07 42.84 -12.57
C SER A 260 30.44 43.54 -12.70
N PRO A 261 31.34 43.45 -11.68
CA PRO A 261 32.67 44.01 -11.73
C PRO A 261 33.66 43.10 -12.49
N ILE A 262 34.19 43.57 -13.61
CA ILE A 262 35.48 43.09 -14.11
C ILE A 262 36.52 43.39 -13.02
N ARG A 263 37.06 42.34 -12.39
CA ARG A 263 38.20 42.38 -11.44
C ARG A 263 39.26 43.38 -11.88
N LYS A 264 39.24 44.59 -11.32
CA LYS A 264 40.40 45.46 -11.18
C LYS A 264 40.33 46.06 -9.78
N LYS A 265 41.37 45.83 -8.98
CA LYS A 265 41.56 46.44 -7.66
C LYS A 265 41.42 47.96 -7.80
N TRP A 266 40.49 48.55 -7.06
CA TRP A 266 40.39 50.01 -6.88
C TRP A 266 41.25 50.41 -5.66
N PRO A 267 41.93 51.57 -5.67
CA PRO A 267 42.65 52.05 -4.51
C PRO A 267 41.69 52.45 -3.39
N GLU A 268 41.98 51.98 -2.17
CA GLU A 268 41.35 52.43 -0.93
C GLU A 268 41.63 53.92 -0.69
N SER A 269 40.62 54.79 -0.79
CA SER A 269 40.59 56.07 -0.06
C SER A 269 39.24 56.80 -0.21
N VAL A 270 38.81 57.41 0.90
CA VAL A 270 37.67 58.33 1.10
C VAL A 270 36.38 57.67 1.61
N ALA A 271 36.39 57.33 2.90
CA ALA A 271 35.16 57.23 3.70
C ALA A 271 34.71 58.65 4.08
N ILE A 272 33.62 59.14 3.48
CA ILE A 272 32.87 60.30 4.02
C ILE A 272 31.64 59.72 4.72
N THR A 273 31.68 59.71 6.05
CA THR A 273 30.55 59.42 6.93
C THR A 273 29.51 60.54 6.79
N ILE A 274 28.29 60.24 6.36
CA ILE A 274 27.15 61.16 6.51
C ILE A 274 26.76 61.14 8.00
N LYS A 275 27.41 61.99 8.80
CA LYS A 275 26.91 62.39 10.12
C LYS A 275 26.10 63.66 9.93
N GLY A 276 24.78 63.56 10.10
CA GLY A 276 23.95 64.71 10.45
C GLY A 276 22.61 64.76 9.75
N PHE A 277 21.56 64.32 10.45
CA PHE A 277 20.31 65.08 10.60
C PHE A 277 19.66 64.70 11.96
N PRO A 278 19.27 65.69 12.80
CA PRO A 278 18.56 65.46 14.06
C PRO A 278 17.04 65.59 13.84
N GLY A 279 16.27 64.61 14.32
CA GLY A 279 14.80 64.69 14.38
C GLY A 279 14.13 63.33 14.55
N HIS A 280 13.85 62.97 15.80
CA HIS A 280 12.94 61.89 16.26
C HIS A 280 12.82 60.62 15.38
N LEU A 281 13.83 59.77 15.45
CA LEU A 281 13.65 58.32 15.29
C LEU A 281 13.15 57.77 16.63
N ASP A 282 11.92 57.27 16.66
CA ASP A 282 11.38 56.55 17.81
C ASP A 282 12.24 55.33 18.13
N LYS A 283 12.47 55.16 19.43
CA LYS A 283 13.52 54.35 20.07
C LYS A 283 13.36 52.82 20.00
N ASN A 284 12.61 52.26 19.05
CA ASN A 284 12.33 50.82 18.99
C ASN A 284 12.85 50.11 17.72
N MET A 285 13.97 50.58 17.17
CA MET A 285 14.80 49.80 16.24
C MET A 285 16.06 49.37 16.99
N SER A 286 15.99 48.20 17.61
CA SER A 286 17.17 47.52 18.13
C SER A 286 18.08 47.17 16.95
N SER A 287 19.23 47.83 16.93
CA SER A 287 20.43 47.53 16.17
C SER A 287 20.74 46.03 16.08
N SER A 288 20.52 45.41 14.92
CA SER A 288 21.34 44.30 14.45
C SER A 288 22.51 44.89 13.66
N SER A 289 23.48 45.46 14.39
CA SER A 289 24.76 45.86 13.82
C SER A 289 25.46 44.62 13.24
N ILE A 290 25.38 44.46 11.92
CA ILE A 290 26.19 43.51 11.15
C ILE A 290 27.66 43.90 11.39
N THR A 291 28.31 43.19 12.30
CA THR A 291 29.74 43.35 12.54
C THR A 291 30.44 42.34 11.63
N ILE A 292 30.75 42.72 10.40
CA ILE A 292 31.60 41.92 9.51
C ILE A 292 32.96 42.61 9.43
N GLN A 293 33.94 42.03 10.12
CA GLN A 293 35.36 42.29 9.85
C GLN A 293 35.73 41.63 8.52
N THR A 294 36.02 42.43 7.48
CA THR A 294 37.11 42.28 6.48
C THR A 294 36.81 43.12 5.23
N ASN A 295 37.80 43.90 4.75
CA ASN A 295 37.89 44.64 3.47
C ASN A 295 36.67 44.57 2.53
N ILE A 296 35.70 45.47 2.72
CA ILE A 296 34.56 45.67 1.82
C ILE A 296 34.93 46.77 0.82
N SER A 297 34.73 46.53 -0.46
CA SER A 297 34.93 47.52 -1.52
C SER A 297 33.86 48.62 -1.45
N SER A 298 34.18 49.87 -1.81
CA SER A 298 33.21 50.98 -1.79
C SER A 298 31.96 50.72 -2.66
N TYR A 299 32.07 49.83 -3.64
CA TYR A 299 30.97 49.38 -4.50
C TYR A 299 29.96 48.46 -3.78
N GLU A 300 30.41 47.58 -2.89
CA GLU A 300 29.52 46.71 -2.08
C GLU A 300 28.72 47.54 -1.06
N ILE A 301 29.31 48.61 -0.51
CA ILE A 301 28.61 49.56 0.37
C ILE A 301 27.45 50.24 -0.38
N LEU A 302 27.64 50.61 -1.64
CA LEU A 302 26.58 51.20 -2.47
C LEU A 302 25.46 50.22 -2.79
N GLN A 303 25.79 48.96 -3.09
CA GLN A 303 24.77 47.93 -3.29
C GLN A 303 23.92 47.74 -2.03
N MET A 304 24.54 47.76 -0.84
CA MET A 304 23.82 47.72 0.44
C MET A 304 22.91 48.94 0.65
N GLU A 305 23.37 50.15 0.33
CA GLU A 305 22.56 51.38 0.43
C GLU A 305 21.35 51.34 -0.52
N VAL A 306 21.54 50.87 -1.75
CA VAL A 306 20.47 50.71 -2.75
C VAL A 306 19.46 49.65 -2.28
N ILE A 307 19.92 48.48 -1.83
CA ILE A 307 19.04 47.42 -1.30
C ILE A 307 18.22 47.94 -0.11
N SER A 308 18.85 48.66 0.82
CA SER A 308 18.17 49.26 1.99
C SER A 308 17.09 50.27 1.60
N PHE A 309 17.28 51.02 0.51
CA PHE A 309 16.27 51.95 0.02
C PHE A 309 15.12 51.25 -0.69
N VAL A 310 15.40 50.22 -1.51
CA VAL A 310 14.34 49.41 -2.14
C VAL A 310 13.51 48.70 -1.06
N GLU A 311 14.15 48.22 0.01
CA GLU A 311 13.50 47.66 1.19
C GLU A 311 12.61 48.67 1.92
N PHE A 312 13.11 49.89 2.13
CA PHE A 312 12.33 50.98 2.70
C PHE A 312 11.11 51.33 1.82
N ALA A 313 11.29 51.41 0.50
CA ALA A 313 10.21 51.69 -0.44
C ALA A 313 9.14 50.57 -0.43
N ALA A 314 9.57 49.30 -0.46
CA ALA A 314 8.69 48.14 -0.42
C ALA A 314 7.86 48.00 0.87
N THR A 315 8.34 48.61 1.98
CA THR A 315 7.70 48.58 3.30
C THR A 315 7.01 49.90 3.67
N CYS A 316 6.96 50.88 2.75
CA CYS A 316 6.35 52.17 3.00
C CYS A 316 4.82 52.11 3.16
N ASN A 317 4.35 52.64 4.29
CA ASN A 317 2.92 52.84 4.55
C ASN A 317 2.35 53.98 3.69
N GLY A 318 1.59 53.62 2.64
CA GLY A 318 0.89 54.54 1.73
C GLY A 318 0.74 54.07 0.28
N ILE A 319 1.49 53.04 -0.15
CA ILE A 319 1.44 52.47 -1.51
C ILE A 319 0.56 51.21 -1.51
N ALA A 320 -0.25 51.00 -2.56
CA ALA A 320 -1.21 49.90 -2.63
C ALA A 320 -0.55 48.53 -2.84
N ASP A 321 0.53 48.45 -3.61
CA ASP A 321 1.33 47.25 -3.88
C ASP A 321 2.84 47.53 -3.72
N ASN A 322 3.63 46.47 -3.64
CA ASN A 322 5.11 46.53 -3.66
C ASN A 322 5.69 45.67 -4.79
N LEU A 323 4.87 45.46 -5.83
CA LEU A 323 5.20 44.62 -6.98
C LEU A 323 6.47 45.09 -7.71
N PRO A 324 6.69 46.40 -7.95
CA PRO A 324 7.89 46.87 -8.65
C PRO A 324 9.18 46.62 -7.86
N GLU A 325 9.18 46.87 -6.54
CA GLU A 325 10.36 46.67 -5.69
C GLU A 325 10.73 45.19 -5.57
N VAL A 326 9.71 44.34 -5.34
CA VAL A 326 9.91 42.90 -5.25
C VAL A 326 10.40 42.35 -6.60
N SER A 327 9.88 42.84 -7.72
CA SER A 327 10.37 42.44 -9.06
C SER A 327 11.84 42.79 -9.23
N VAL A 328 12.26 44.01 -8.87
CA VAL A 328 13.65 44.45 -9.00
C VAL A 328 14.59 43.61 -8.15
N LEU A 329 14.22 43.31 -6.90
CA LEU A 329 15.04 42.49 -6.02
C LEU A 329 15.12 41.03 -6.49
N LEU A 330 14.03 40.48 -7.06
CA LEU A 330 14.03 39.13 -7.64
C LEU A 330 14.87 39.06 -8.93
N ASP A 331 14.76 40.05 -9.82
CA ASP A 331 15.56 40.14 -11.04
C ASP A 331 17.05 40.26 -10.71
N ALA A 332 17.39 41.10 -9.71
CA ALA A 332 18.76 41.22 -9.22
C ALA A 332 19.26 39.91 -8.58
N LEU A 333 18.41 39.21 -7.82
CA LEU A 333 18.76 37.94 -7.19
C LEU A 333 19.07 36.85 -8.23
N GLU A 334 18.27 36.74 -9.29
CA GLU A 334 18.51 35.78 -10.38
C GLU A 334 19.80 36.05 -11.12
N GLN A 335 20.07 37.32 -11.43
CA GLN A 335 21.28 37.70 -12.16
C GLN A 335 22.54 37.61 -11.29
N CYS A 336 22.39 37.72 -9.97
CA CYS A 336 23.44 37.52 -8.99
C CYS A 336 23.52 36.08 -8.45
N ALA A 337 22.82 35.10 -9.03
CA ALA A 337 22.77 33.73 -8.51
C ALA A 337 24.17 33.11 -8.29
N CYS A 338 25.14 33.45 -9.14
CA CYS A 338 26.53 32.96 -9.04
C CYS A 338 27.44 33.80 -8.11
N HIS A 339 26.89 34.74 -7.34
CA HIS A 339 27.64 35.61 -6.41
C HIS A 339 27.05 35.52 -5.00
N PRO A 340 27.57 34.64 -4.12
CA PRO A 340 26.90 34.27 -2.88
C PRO A 340 26.78 35.45 -1.90
N ASP A 341 27.78 36.34 -1.85
CA ASP A 341 27.79 37.45 -0.89
C ASP A 341 26.68 38.48 -1.19
N ILE A 342 26.36 38.74 -2.47
CA ILE A 342 25.30 39.65 -2.88
C ILE A 342 23.93 38.95 -2.84
N ALA A 343 23.87 37.69 -3.29
CA ALA A 343 22.63 36.92 -3.29
C ALA A 343 22.07 36.69 -1.87
N VAL A 344 22.93 36.45 -0.86
CA VAL A 344 22.52 36.37 0.55
C VAL A 344 21.83 37.64 1.00
N VAL A 345 22.39 38.81 0.66
CA VAL A 345 21.86 40.11 1.06
C VAL A 345 20.50 40.35 0.39
N LEU A 346 20.39 40.09 -0.91
CA LEU A 346 19.14 40.23 -1.66
C LEU A 346 18.04 39.29 -1.12
N ALA A 347 18.38 38.03 -0.85
CA ALA A 347 17.45 37.07 -0.27
C ALA A 347 17.02 37.46 1.16
N LYS A 348 17.94 37.98 2.00
CA LYS A 348 17.61 38.53 3.32
C LYS A 348 16.71 39.75 3.25
N SER A 349 16.93 40.64 2.29
CA SER A 349 16.09 41.81 2.09
C SER A 349 14.67 41.41 1.68
N LEU A 350 14.51 40.48 0.73
CA LEU A 350 13.21 39.90 0.37
C LEU A 350 12.51 39.23 1.56
N LEU A 351 13.25 38.48 2.38
CA LEU A 351 12.73 37.87 3.61
C LEU A 351 12.27 38.93 4.61
N HIS A 352 13.02 40.02 4.76
CA HIS A 352 12.68 41.10 5.68
C HIS A 352 11.43 41.87 5.21
N ILE A 353 11.31 42.16 3.91
CA ILE A 353 10.12 42.78 3.31
C ILE A 353 8.88 41.91 3.54
N LEU A 354 9.00 40.61 3.32
CA LEU A 354 7.90 39.65 3.57
C LEU A 354 7.47 39.65 5.05
N GLN A 355 8.39 39.84 5.99
CA GLN A 355 8.10 39.92 7.42
C GLN A 355 7.44 41.26 7.83
N LEU A 356 7.89 42.37 7.25
CA LEU A 356 7.41 43.72 7.59
C LEU A 356 6.09 44.09 6.90
N SER A 357 5.80 43.51 5.74
CA SER A 357 4.59 43.82 4.94
C SER A 357 4.02 42.56 4.27
N PRO A 358 3.51 41.58 5.04
CA PRO A 358 3.16 40.25 4.52
C PRO A 358 2.06 40.27 3.47
N GLU A 359 0.93 40.94 3.71
CA GLU A 359 -0.23 40.92 2.81
C GLU A 359 0.10 41.37 1.38
N LYS A 360 0.75 42.54 1.25
CA LYS A 360 1.14 43.10 -0.06
C LYS A 360 2.20 42.25 -0.75
N THR A 361 3.19 41.80 0.02
CA THR A 361 4.31 41.02 -0.50
C THR A 361 3.86 39.65 -0.98
N ILE A 362 2.89 39.02 -0.32
CA ILE A 362 2.30 37.76 -0.76
C ILE A 362 1.62 37.93 -2.13
N THR A 363 0.83 38.99 -2.33
CA THR A 363 0.22 39.29 -3.64
C THR A 363 1.28 39.49 -4.73
N SER A 364 2.35 40.24 -4.42
CA SER A 364 3.47 40.44 -5.34
C SER A 364 4.22 39.14 -5.65
N PHE A 365 4.46 38.30 -4.64
CA PHE A 365 5.14 37.01 -4.81
C PHE A 365 4.35 36.07 -5.72
N LYS A 366 3.01 36.06 -5.57
CA LYS A 366 2.09 35.31 -6.45
C LYS A 366 2.16 35.80 -7.89
N SER A 367 2.05 37.11 -8.10
CA SER A 367 2.06 37.71 -9.44
C SER A 367 3.38 37.49 -10.18
N LEU A 368 4.51 37.36 -9.47
CA LEU A 368 5.84 37.27 -10.05
C LEU A 368 6.40 35.84 -10.09
N CYS A 369 5.61 34.83 -9.69
CA CYS A 369 6.08 33.45 -9.48
C CYS A 369 7.36 33.40 -8.62
N ALA A 370 7.47 34.29 -7.62
CA ALA A 370 8.71 34.59 -6.90
C ALA A 370 9.36 33.35 -6.29
N VAL A 371 8.54 32.42 -5.78
CA VAL A 371 9.02 31.17 -5.17
C VAL A 371 9.81 30.31 -6.16
N SER A 372 9.30 30.13 -7.38
CA SER A 372 9.99 29.37 -8.43
C SER A 372 11.33 29.99 -8.81
N ARG A 373 11.38 31.33 -8.85
CA ARG A 373 12.57 32.12 -9.16
C ARG A 373 13.62 31.96 -8.07
N VAL A 374 13.22 32.06 -6.79
CA VAL A 374 14.11 31.84 -5.64
C VAL A 374 14.65 30.41 -5.60
N LEU A 375 13.81 29.40 -5.86
CA LEU A 375 14.25 28.00 -5.87
C LEU A 375 15.21 27.69 -7.03
N LYS A 376 15.02 28.29 -8.22
CA LYS A 376 15.99 28.21 -9.32
C LYS A 376 17.34 28.78 -8.94
N VAL A 377 17.35 29.93 -8.25
CA VAL A 377 18.59 30.53 -7.75
C VAL A 377 19.28 29.60 -6.75
N ALA A 378 18.53 28.98 -5.85
CA ALA A 378 19.08 27.96 -4.96
C ALA A 378 19.66 26.76 -5.72
N CYS A 379 19.02 26.27 -6.78
CA CYS A 379 19.57 25.18 -7.61
C CYS A 379 20.91 25.55 -8.28
N ILE A 380 21.00 26.76 -8.84
CA ILE A 380 22.25 27.28 -9.44
C ILE A 380 23.36 27.37 -8.38
N GLN A 381 23.02 27.84 -7.18
CA GLN A 381 23.97 27.95 -6.07
C GLN A 381 24.45 26.59 -5.57
N ALA A 382 23.56 25.59 -5.53
CA ALA A 382 23.91 24.21 -5.19
C ALA A 382 24.91 23.63 -6.21
N GLU A 383 24.68 23.84 -7.50
CA GLU A 383 25.62 23.43 -8.55
C GLU A 383 27.01 24.08 -8.40
N GLU A 384 27.06 25.38 -8.15
CA GLU A 384 28.33 26.10 -7.95
C GLU A 384 29.03 25.68 -6.65
N CYS A 385 28.27 25.38 -5.59
CA CYS A 385 28.79 24.82 -4.35
C CYS A 385 29.54 23.49 -4.63
N ARG A 386 28.91 22.57 -5.38
CA ARG A 386 29.52 21.30 -5.81
C ARG A 386 30.78 21.50 -6.67
N ARG A 387 30.75 22.46 -7.61
CA ARG A 387 31.92 22.80 -8.46
C ARG A 387 33.10 23.32 -7.63
N SER A 388 32.83 24.13 -6.61
CA SER A 388 33.87 24.69 -5.73
C SER A 388 34.52 23.65 -4.81
N GLY A 389 33.76 22.63 -4.39
CA GLY A 389 34.24 21.51 -3.56
C GLY A 389 35.14 20.51 -4.30
N ASN A 390 34.94 20.34 -5.62
CA ASN A 390 35.61 19.33 -6.44
C ASN A 390 36.98 19.74 -7.03
N THR A 391 37.67 20.72 -6.47
CA THR A 391 39.03 21.05 -6.94
C THR A 391 40.04 19.99 -6.43
N SER A 392 40.18 18.88 -7.14
CA SER A 392 41.26 17.89 -6.94
C SER A 392 41.99 17.58 -8.26
N PRO A 393 43.26 17.12 -8.21
CA PRO A 393 44.33 17.52 -9.14
C PRO A 393 44.49 16.57 -10.32
N SER A 394 44.71 17.08 -11.54
CA SER A 394 45.39 16.31 -12.60
C SER A 394 45.84 17.20 -13.78
N LEU A 395 47.15 17.46 -13.90
CA LEU A 395 48.05 16.89 -14.92
C LEU A 395 49.39 17.63 -14.91
N GLU A 396 50.44 16.86 -15.14
CA GLU A 396 51.87 17.17 -14.99
C GLU A 396 52.37 18.36 -15.82
N SER A 397 53.18 19.22 -15.21
CA SER A 397 54.43 19.69 -15.83
C SER A 397 55.46 20.03 -14.76
N LYS A 398 56.65 19.46 -14.92
CA LYS A 398 57.83 19.65 -14.06
C LYS A 398 58.35 21.09 -14.15
N SER A 399 58.53 21.77 -13.01
CA SER A 399 59.83 22.38 -12.61
C SER A 399 59.73 23.34 -11.41
N LEU A 400 60.59 23.04 -10.42
CA LEU A 400 61.20 23.88 -9.37
C LEU A 400 60.36 24.48 -8.20
N PRO A 401 60.87 24.43 -6.96
CA PRO A 401 60.15 24.86 -5.76
C PRO A 401 60.50 26.30 -5.37
N LEU A 402 59.50 27.12 -5.04
CA LEU A 402 59.69 28.32 -4.22
C LEU A 402 58.49 28.61 -3.31
N HIS A 403 58.76 28.49 -2.00
CA HIS A 403 58.19 29.16 -0.84
C HIS A 403 56.67 29.38 -0.70
N GLY A 404 56.09 28.59 0.22
CA GLY A 404 55.43 29.08 1.44
C GLY A 404 54.40 30.20 1.31
N GLY A 405 53.14 29.81 1.09
CA GLY A 405 51.97 30.65 1.33
C GLY A 405 50.75 29.78 1.65
N GLN A 406 50.28 29.86 2.90
CA GLN A 406 49.05 29.20 3.37
C GLN A 406 47.88 29.51 2.42
N ARG A 407 47.14 28.49 1.96
CA ARG A 407 45.83 28.64 1.27
C ARG A 407 44.71 28.58 2.33
N PRO A 408 44.00 29.68 2.66
CA PRO A 408 42.85 29.66 3.58
C PRO A 408 41.48 29.78 2.88
N ASN A 409 41.41 29.84 1.54
CA ASN A 409 40.20 30.32 0.85
C ASN A 409 39.15 29.29 0.41
N SER A 410 39.37 27.97 0.46
CA SER A 410 38.35 27.00 0.00
C SER A 410 37.22 26.78 1.01
N LYS A 411 37.54 26.71 2.32
CA LYS A 411 36.54 26.52 3.39
C LYS A 411 35.62 27.74 3.58
N LYS A 412 36.17 28.96 3.47
CA LYS A 412 35.39 30.20 3.61
C LYS A 412 34.41 30.40 2.44
N MET A 413 34.80 29.98 1.23
CA MET A 413 33.96 30.04 0.03
C MET A 413 32.76 29.08 0.14
N GLY A 414 33.00 27.81 0.52
CA GLY A 414 31.92 26.82 0.71
C GLY A 414 30.90 27.22 1.79
N GLN A 415 31.34 27.88 2.86
CA GLN A 415 30.44 28.42 3.89
C GLN A 415 29.54 29.56 3.38
N SER A 416 30.04 30.43 2.50
CA SER A 416 29.25 31.52 1.92
C SER A 416 28.13 30.98 1.00
N TRP A 417 28.44 29.97 0.17
CA TRP A 417 27.43 29.30 -0.66
C TRP A 417 26.34 28.60 0.15
N PHE A 418 26.72 27.88 1.21
CA PHE A 418 25.75 27.22 2.09
C PHE A 418 24.86 28.24 2.83
N ALA A 419 25.42 29.33 3.33
CA ALA A 419 24.65 30.39 3.98
C ALA A 419 23.66 31.07 3.02
N CYS A 420 24.02 31.19 1.73
CA CYS A 420 23.12 31.69 0.70
C CYS A 420 21.95 30.75 0.44
N LEU A 421 22.25 29.47 0.22
CA LEU A 421 21.26 28.43 0.06
C LEU A 421 20.27 28.41 1.24
N ASP A 422 20.80 28.48 2.47
CA ASP A 422 20.02 28.48 3.71
C ASP A 422 19.08 29.69 3.79
N THR A 423 19.56 30.85 3.34
CA THR A 423 18.73 32.06 3.26
C THR A 423 17.62 31.92 2.22
N CYS A 424 17.90 31.38 1.03
CA CYS A 424 16.90 31.14 -0.02
C CYS A 424 15.83 30.14 0.45
N MET A 425 16.24 29.05 1.11
CA MET A 425 15.30 28.09 1.71
C MET A 425 14.52 28.71 2.88
N GLY A 426 15.15 29.54 3.71
CA GLY A 426 14.47 30.28 4.76
C GLY A 426 13.39 31.23 4.22
N LEU A 427 13.63 31.86 3.07
CA LEU A 427 12.63 32.66 2.36
C LEU A 427 11.46 31.80 1.86
N PHE A 428 11.75 30.65 1.27
CA PHE A 428 10.74 29.69 0.84
C PHE A 428 9.87 29.21 2.02
N THR A 429 10.48 28.71 3.09
CA THR A 429 9.76 28.21 4.28
C THR A 429 8.94 29.32 4.93
N LYS A 430 9.47 30.55 4.98
CA LYS A 430 8.73 31.68 5.54
C LYS A 430 7.51 32.03 4.69
N PHE A 431 7.64 32.06 3.36
CA PHE A 431 6.49 32.25 2.47
C PHE A 431 5.44 31.15 2.64
N PHE A 432 5.89 29.89 2.67
CA PHE A 432 5.03 28.72 2.85
C PHE A 432 4.24 28.77 4.17
N SER A 433 4.83 29.34 5.24
CA SER A 433 4.19 29.47 6.56
C SER A 433 3.20 30.63 6.70
N ILE A 434 3.32 31.70 5.89
CA ILE A 434 2.50 32.93 6.06
C ILE A 434 1.33 32.97 5.07
N ALA A 435 1.49 32.45 3.85
CA ALA A 435 0.45 32.52 2.84
C ALA A 435 -0.50 31.32 2.90
N ASP A 436 -1.79 31.59 3.16
CA ASP A 436 -2.84 30.57 3.37
C ASP A 436 -3.01 29.60 2.17
N ASP A 437 -2.75 30.06 0.95
CA ASP A 437 -2.84 29.30 -0.31
C ASP A 437 -1.46 28.94 -0.90
N ALA A 438 -0.36 29.18 -0.18
CA ALA A 438 1.00 28.89 -0.65
C ALA A 438 1.17 27.43 -1.07
N GLY A 439 0.55 26.51 -0.34
CA GLY A 439 0.61 25.09 -0.62
C GLY A 439 0.10 24.72 -2.02
N SER A 440 -1.10 25.17 -2.39
CA SER A 440 -1.68 24.90 -3.72
C SER A 440 -0.89 25.61 -4.83
N LEU A 441 -0.41 26.82 -4.58
CA LEU A 441 0.41 27.58 -5.55
C LEU A 441 1.74 26.89 -5.86
N VAL A 442 2.47 26.44 -4.83
CA VAL A 442 3.74 25.72 -5.00
C VAL A 442 3.51 24.35 -5.65
N LEU A 443 2.44 23.66 -5.25
CA LEU A 443 2.08 22.36 -5.81
C LEU A 443 1.77 22.44 -7.32
N CYS A 444 1.06 23.47 -7.75
CA CYS A 444 0.67 23.65 -9.15
C CYS A 444 1.82 24.14 -10.05
N ASP A 445 2.90 24.70 -9.49
CA ASP A 445 4.07 25.12 -10.25
C ASP A 445 5.12 23.99 -10.34
N TRP A 446 5.15 23.32 -11.49
CA TRP A 446 6.03 22.18 -11.73
C TRP A 446 7.51 22.54 -11.58
N THR A 447 7.85 23.79 -11.86
CA THR A 447 9.20 24.31 -11.70
C THR A 447 9.66 24.29 -10.25
N CYS A 448 8.76 24.58 -9.31
CA CYS A 448 9.04 24.51 -7.88
C CYS A 448 9.31 23.07 -7.45
N ILE A 449 8.48 22.13 -7.93
CA ILE A 449 8.65 20.70 -7.63
C ILE A 449 9.98 20.18 -8.17
N ASP A 450 10.32 20.49 -9.42
CA ASP A 450 11.60 20.10 -10.03
C ASP A 450 12.79 20.64 -9.23
N CYS A 451 12.77 21.94 -8.87
CA CYS A 451 13.84 22.55 -8.08
C CYS A 451 13.98 21.91 -6.69
N LEU A 452 12.86 21.57 -6.02
CA LEU A 452 12.91 20.88 -4.72
C LEU A 452 13.59 19.50 -4.86
N PHE A 453 13.26 18.72 -5.89
CA PHE A 453 13.93 17.42 -6.10
C PHE A 453 15.39 17.57 -6.54
N ASP A 454 15.77 18.64 -7.24
CA ASP A 454 17.17 18.92 -7.56
C ASP A 454 17.97 19.28 -6.29
N LEU A 455 17.39 20.08 -5.39
CA LEU A 455 17.97 20.45 -4.11
C LEU A 455 18.02 19.30 -3.09
N PHE A 456 17.11 18.32 -3.18
CA PHE A 456 17.10 17.14 -2.31
C PHE A 456 18.42 16.36 -2.34
N TRP A 457 19.12 16.37 -3.49
CA TRP A 457 20.40 15.69 -3.65
C TRP A 457 21.56 16.39 -2.93
N GLU A 458 21.38 17.62 -2.43
CA GLU A 458 22.40 18.33 -1.66
C GLU A 458 22.38 17.91 -0.18
N GLU A 459 23.47 17.30 0.31
CA GLU A 459 23.57 16.76 1.68
C GLU A 459 23.18 17.75 2.78
N GLY A 460 23.57 19.02 2.65
CA GLY A 460 23.30 20.03 3.67
C GLY A 460 21.85 20.56 3.68
N MET A 461 21.07 20.33 2.62
CA MET A 461 19.70 20.83 2.46
C MET A 461 18.63 19.74 2.46
N ARG A 462 19.05 18.50 2.26
CA ARG A 462 18.18 17.33 2.12
C ARG A 462 17.06 17.25 3.14
N ASN A 463 17.35 17.43 4.43
CA ASN A 463 16.34 17.31 5.49
C ASN A 463 15.28 18.41 5.38
N HIS A 464 15.68 19.67 5.19
CA HIS A 464 14.75 20.80 5.05
C HIS A 464 13.86 20.67 3.82
N VAL A 465 14.44 20.21 2.71
CA VAL A 465 13.72 19.97 1.45
C VAL A 465 12.79 18.77 1.58
N PHE A 466 13.22 17.69 2.23
CA PHE A 466 12.40 16.51 2.44
C PHE A 466 11.16 16.81 3.29
N GLU A 467 11.31 17.54 4.40
CA GLU A 467 10.16 18.01 5.20
C GLU A 467 9.21 18.86 4.36
N SER A 468 9.74 19.77 3.53
CA SER A 468 8.93 20.60 2.64
C SER A 468 8.14 19.77 1.61
N ILE A 469 8.74 18.71 1.08
CA ILE A 469 8.06 17.78 0.15
C ILE A 469 6.95 16.99 0.88
N LEU A 470 7.21 16.54 2.12
CA LEU A 470 6.19 15.85 2.93
C LEU A 470 5.02 16.77 3.27
N ASP A 471 5.28 18.03 3.61
CA ASP A 471 4.25 19.03 3.88
C ASP A 471 3.37 19.28 2.64
N LEU A 472 3.99 19.39 1.45
CA LEU A 472 3.25 19.51 0.18
C LEU A 472 2.38 18.29 -0.11
N MET A 473 2.89 17.07 0.14
CA MET A 473 2.11 15.85 -0.05
C MET A 473 0.91 15.77 0.91
N LYS A 474 1.07 16.27 2.15
CA LYS A 474 0.07 16.27 3.23
C LYS A 474 -1.09 17.27 3.01
N LEU A 475 -0.98 18.22 2.07
CA LEU A 475 -2.04 19.20 1.78
C LEU A 475 -3.34 18.53 1.32
N VAL A 476 -4.52 19.08 1.60
CA VAL A 476 -5.78 18.52 1.07
C VAL A 476 -6.07 19.12 -0.32
N PRO A 477 -6.23 18.31 -1.39
CA PRO A 477 -6.51 18.84 -2.72
C PRO A 477 -7.91 19.48 -2.76
N SER A 478 -8.00 20.72 -3.24
CA SER A 478 -9.26 21.47 -3.30
C SER A 478 -9.85 21.53 -4.71
N SER A 479 -9.02 21.32 -5.74
CA SER A 479 -9.37 21.36 -7.17
C SER A 479 -8.92 20.08 -7.92
N PRO A 480 -9.49 19.79 -9.10
CA PRO A 480 -9.01 18.70 -9.95
C PRO A 480 -7.57 18.93 -10.46
N GLU A 481 -7.17 20.19 -10.65
CA GLU A 481 -5.80 20.59 -10.97
C GLU A 481 -4.84 20.23 -9.83
N ASP A 482 -5.20 20.49 -8.57
CA ASP A 482 -4.41 20.09 -7.40
C ASP A 482 -4.23 18.56 -7.36
N HIS A 483 -5.26 17.80 -7.72
CA HIS A 483 -5.19 16.33 -7.78
C HIS A 483 -4.15 15.84 -8.79
N LYS A 484 -4.13 16.45 -9.99
CA LYS A 484 -3.14 16.12 -11.02
C LYS A 484 -1.73 16.53 -10.60
N ALA A 485 -1.59 17.69 -9.99
CA ALA A 485 -0.32 18.18 -9.48
C ALA A 485 0.23 17.29 -8.34
N LYS A 486 -0.64 16.81 -7.45
CA LYS A 486 -0.28 15.81 -6.43
C LYS A 486 0.18 14.48 -7.02
N LEU A 487 -0.49 13.97 -8.04
CA LEU A 487 -0.08 12.73 -8.70
C LEU A 487 1.31 12.87 -9.34
N HIS A 488 1.60 14.03 -9.92
CA HIS A 488 2.92 14.35 -10.44
C HIS A 488 3.98 14.42 -9.32
N LEU A 489 3.70 15.13 -8.23
CA LEU A 489 4.57 15.17 -7.05
C LEU A 489 4.84 13.77 -6.49
N CYS A 490 3.80 12.94 -6.40
CA CYS A 490 3.88 11.53 -5.97
C CYS A 490 4.76 10.72 -6.92
N SER A 491 4.60 10.87 -8.24
CA SER A 491 5.40 10.15 -9.24
C SER A 491 6.88 10.52 -9.12
N LYS A 492 7.20 11.83 -9.05
CA LYS A 492 8.57 12.33 -8.79
C LYS A 492 9.15 11.80 -7.48
N TYR A 493 8.36 11.79 -6.42
CA TYR A 493 8.75 11.22 -5.12
C TYR A 493 9.13 9.75 -5.26
N LEU A 494 8.33 8.96 -5.97
CA LEU A 494 8.57 7.52 -6.16
C LEU A 494 9.76 7.25 -7.10
N GLU A 495 9.97 8.08 -8.12
CA GLU A 495 11.16 8.03 -8.98
C GLU A 495 12.47 8.23 -8.21
N THR A 496 12.46 8.97 -7.09
CA THR A 496 13.69 9.13 -6.31
C THR A 496 14.26 7.79 -5.83
N PHE A 497 13.41 6.79 -5.51
CA PHE A 497 13.88 5.47 -5.07
C PHE A 497 14.81 4.78 -6.07
N THR A 498 14.58 4.94 -7.38
CA THR A 498 15.43 4.32 -8.41
C THR A 498 16.74 5.08 -8.58
N GLN A 499 16.72 6.41 -8.40
CA GLN A 499 17.88 7.27 -8.57
C GLN A 499 18.85 7.22 -7.38
N ILE A 500 18.36 7.00 -6.15
CA ILE A 500 19.22 6.98 -4.94
C ILE A 500 20.34 5.93 -5.11
N LYS A 501 20.01 4.76 -5.65
CA LYS A 501 20.99 3.66 -5.80
C LYS A 501 22.17 4.03 -6.72
N GLU A 502 21.96 4.92 -7.70
CA GLU A 502 23.00 5.37 -8.62
C GLU A 502 23.79 6.57 -8.09
N ARG A 503 23.15 7.45 -7.31
CA ARG A 503 23.70 8.76 -6.91
C ARG A 503 24.38 8.76 -5.55
N GLU A 504 23.97 7.88 -4.64
CA GLU A 504 24.36 7.95 -3.22
C GLU A 504 25.01 6.67 -2.70
N LYS A 505 26.06 6.83 -1.89
CA LYS A 505 26.77 5.69 -1.28
C LYS A 505 25.98 5.08 -0.11
N SER A 506 25.26 5.90 0.65
CA SER A 506 24.40 5.50 1.77
C SER A 506 22.94 5.32 1.36
N PHE A 507 22.69 4.73 0.19
CA PHE A 507 21.35 4.65 -0.39
C PHE A 507 20.32 3.95 0.51
N ALA A 508 20.74 2.97 1.34
CA ALA A 508 19.85 2.24 2.23
C ALA A 508 19.21 3.16 3.30
N GLU A 509 19.97 4.06 3.92
CA GLU A 509 19.48 4.99 4.94
C GLU A 509 18.51 6.02 4.34
N LEU A 510 18.86 6.54 3.16
CA LEU A 510 18.01 7.47 2.42
C LEU A 510 16.70 6.81 1.96
N SER A 511 16.78 5.58 1.46
CA SER A 511 15.60 4.80 1.08
C SER A 511 14.70 4.53 2.27
N ILE A 512 15.27 4.22 3.44
CA ILE A 512 14.51 4.05 4.69
C ILE A 512 13.80 5.35 5.07
N ASN A 513 14.45 6.51 5.00
CA ASN A 513 13.82 7.80 5.33
C ASN A 513 12.63 8.12 4.41
N LEU A 514 12.76 7.86 3.10
CA LEU A 514 11.64 7.99 2.17
C LEU A 514 10.50 7.00 2.51
N LEU A 515 10.82 5.73 2.76
CA LEU A 515 9.82 4.73 3.15
C LEU A 515 9.09 5.10 4.46
N VAL A 516 9.79 5.72 5.42
CA VAL A 516 9.20 6.27 6.66
C VAL A 516 8.23 7.40 6.31
N GLY A 517 8.64 8.35 5.47
CA GLY A 517 7.77 9.45 5.02
C GLY A 517 6.48 8.97 4.34
N MET A 518 6.56 7.92 3.51
CA MET A 518 5.37 7.26 2.95
C MET A 518 4.43 6.73 4.03
N ARG A 519 4.96 6.06 5.06
CA ARG A 519 4.14 5.51 6.15
C ARG A 519 3.50 6.60 7.00
N GLU A 520 4.19 7.71 7.24
CA GLU A 520 3.59 8.86 7.94
C GLU A 520 2.36 9.40 7.20
N MET A 521 2.44 9.55 5.87
CA MET A 521 1.29 9.97 5.06
C MET A 521 0.13 8.97 5.15
N LEU A 522 0.43 7.67 5.05
CA LEU A 522 -0.57 6.60 5.16
C LEU A 522 -1.27 6.59 6.53
N THR A 523 -0.61 7.01 7.61
CA THR A 523 -1.26 7.10 8.93
C THR A 523 -2.30 8.22 9.03
N THR A 524 -2.24 9.22 8.15
CA THR A 524 -3.15 10.39 8.18
C THR A 524 -4.49 10.06 7.54
N ASP A 525 -4.48 9.52 6.30
CA ASP A 525 -5.66 9.04 5.59
C ASP A 525 -5.28 7.81 4.73
N PRO A 526 -5.42 6.59 5.28
CA PRO A 526 -4.98 5.38 4.60
C PRO A 526 -5.63 5.21 3.23
N ALA A 527 -6.94 5.41 3.11
CA ALA A 527 -7.67 5.12 1.87
C ALA A 527 -7.25 6.05 0.73
N TYR A 528 -7.11 7.34 1.02
CA TYR A 528 -6.67 8.33 0.04
C TYR A 528 -5.22 8.10 -0.41
N TYR A 529 -4.28 7.97 0.53
CA TYR A 529 -2.86 7.83 0.18
C TYR A 529 -2.54 6.46 -0.42
N GLN A 530 -3.21 5.38 -0.02
CA GLN A 530 -3.08 4.08 -0.69
C GLN A 530 -3.49 4.16 -2.16
N ALA A 531 -4.56 4.89 -2.48
CA ALA A 531 -4.97 5.12 -3.87
C ALA A 531 -3.96 6.00 -4.62
N LEU A 532 -3.54 7.13 -4.03
CA LEU A 532 -2.56 8.04 -4.64
C LEU A 532 -1.23 7.35 -4.96
N PHE A 533 -0.70 6.54 -4.04
CA PHE A 533 0.54 5.80 -4.26
C PHE A 533 0.37 4.65 -5.25
N ARG A 534 -0.76 3.95 -5.24
CA ARG A 534 -1.08 2.92 -6.23
C ARG A 534 -1.13 3.51 -7.64
N ASP A 535 -1.80 4.65 -7.80
CA ASP A 535 -1.95 5.35 -9.08
C ASP A 535 -0.60 5.94 -9.57
N GLY A 536 0.32 6.26 -8.64
CA GLY A 536 1.71 6.62 -8.92
C GLY A 536 2.66 5.43 -9.13
N GLU A 537 2.15 4.20 -9.30
CA GLU A 537 2.94 2.98 -9.54
C GLU A 537 3.96 2.63 -8.43
N CYS A 538 3.69 3.01 -7.17
CA CYS A 538 4.63 2.88 -6.05
C CYS A 538 5.22 1.47 -5.86
N PHE A 539 4.44 0.42 -6.16
CA PHE A 539 4.85 -0.97 -5.95
C PHE A 539 6.11 -1.34 -6.75
N LEU A 540 6.26 -0.82 -7.98
CA LEU A 540 7.45 -1.06 -8.80
C LEU A 540 8.68 -0.44 -8.14
N HIS A 541 8.57 0.81 -7.72
CA HIS A 541 9.66 1.56 -7.09
C HIS A 541 10.09 0.94 -5.75
N VAL A 542 9.13 0.64 -4.88
CA VAL A 542 9.40 0.04 -3.55
C VAL A 542 10.01 -1.34 -3.67
N VAL A 543 9.53 -2.20 -4.58
CA VAL A 543 10.11 -3.53 -4.81
C VAL A 543 11.51 -3.45 -5.44
N SER A 544 11.76 -2.46 -6.30
CA SER A 544 13.07 -2.28 -6.95
C SER A 544 14.22 -2.05 -5.96
N LEU A 545 13.92 -1.53 -4.76
CA LEU A 545 14.90 -1.33 -3.69
C LEU A 545 15.52 -2.64 -3.20
N LEU A 546 14.81 -3.77 -3.37
CA LEU A 546 15.30 -5.10 -2.99
C LEU A 546 16.28 -5.69 -4.01
N ASN A 547 16.49 -5.03 -5.16
CA ASN A 547 17.40 -5.50 -6.19
C ASN A 547 18.83 -4.97 -5.93
N GLY A 548 19.83 -5.85 -5.82
CA GLY A 548 21.26 -5.48 -5.71
C GLY A 548 22.02 -6.12 -4.53
N ASN A 549 23.35 -6.00 -4.54
CA ASN A 549 24.21 -6.53 -3.47
C ASN A 549 24.41 -5.45 -2.38
N LEU A 550 23.78 -5.67 -1.22
CA LEU A 550 23.92 -4.83 -0.03
C LEU A 550 24.81 -5.48 1.03
N ASP A 551 25.37 -4.65 1.91
CA ASP A 551 26.02 -5.09 3.15
C ASP A 551 24.98 -5.68 4.13
N GLU A 552 25.34 -6.78 4.81
CA GLU A 552 24.38 -7.62 5.58
C GLU A 552 23.52 -6.81 6.57
N VAL A 553 24.11 -5.81 7.26
CA VAL A 553 23.43 -5.07 8.34
C VAL A 553 22.46 -4.01 7.81
N ASN A 554 22.89 -3.18 6.86
CA ASN A 554 22.01 -2.14 6.30
C ASN A 554 20.97 -2.73 5.35
N GLY A 555 21.31 -3.86 4.74
CA GLY A 555 20.40 -4.58 3.88
C GLY A 555 19.18 -5.11 4.60
N GLU A 556 19.36 -5.84 5.70
CA GLU A 556 18.23 -6.39 6.45
C GLU A 556 17.28 -5.28 6.94
N ARG A 557 17.84 -4.16 7.43
CA ARG A 557 17.06 -2.98 7.84
C ARG A 557 16.21 -2.43 6.70
N LEU A 558 16.74 -2.38 5.48
CA LEU A 558 16.01 -1.92 4.30
C LEU A 558 14.87 -2.90 3.95
N VAL A 559 15.14 -4.21 3.93
CA VAL A 559 14.12 -5.25 3.66
C VAL A 559 12.94 -5.14 4.62
N LEU A 560 13.22 -5.01 5.93
CA LEU A 560 12.19 -4.87 6.95
C LEU A 560 11.34 -3.62 6.74
N ASN A 561 11.97 -2.49 6.39
CA ASN A 561 11.26 -1.24 6.08
C ASN A 561 10.42 -1.34 4.81
N VAL A 562 10.90 -2.04 3.77
CA VAL A 562 10.15 -2.30 2.54
C VAL A 562 8.90 -3.13 2.85
N LEU A 563 9.05 -4.24 3.60
CA LEU A 563 7.91 -5.07 4.00
C LEU A 563 6.92 -4.29 4.86
N GLN A 564 7.40 -3.50 5.82
CA GLN A 564 6.53 -2.68 6.66
C GLN A 564 5.74 -1.64 5.84
N THR A 565 6.38 -0.96 4.88
CA THR A 565 5.69 0.00 4.00
C THR A 565 4.68 -0.70 3.10
N LEU A 566 5.02 -1.86 2.55
CA LEU A 566 4.08 -2.66 1.75
C LEU A 566 2.89 -3.14 2.59
N THR A 567 3.09 -3.56 3.84
CA THR A 567 1.99 -3.90 4.75
C THR A 567 1.04 -2.73 4.90
N CYS A 568 1.53 -1.51 5.16
CA CYS A 568 0.68 -0.31 5.27
C CYS A 568 -0.04 0.03 3.94
N LEU A 569 0.60 -0.16 2.79
CA LEU A 569 0.00 0.09 1.48
C LEU A 569 -1.11 -0.91 1.11
N LEU A 570 -1.01 -2.14 1.61
CA LEU A 570 -1.93 -3.24 1.33
C LEU A 570 -3.04 -3.39 2.38
N GLU A 571 -2.84 -2.82 3.57
CA GLU A 571 -3.72 -2.99 4.72
C GLU A 571 -5.18 -2.66 4.40
N ASN A 572 -6.06 -3.65 4.55
CA ASN A 572 -7.51 -3.55 4.31
C ASN A 572 -7.89 -2.97 2.93
N ASN A 573 -7.03 -3.11 1.91
CA ASN A 573 -7.25 -2.53 0.57
C ASN A 573 -7.08 -3.59 -0.54
N ASP A 574 -8.20 -4.16 -0.99
CA ASP A 574 -8.23 -5.24 -1.98
C ASP A 574 -7.75 -4.79 -3.37
N ASP A 575 -8.02 -3.54 -3.76
CA ASP A 575 -7.57 -2.98 -5.04
C ASP A 575 -6.04 -2.83 -5.09
N SER A 576 -5.44 -2.39 -3.98
CA SER A 576 -3.98 -2.33 -3.81
C SER A 576 -3.35 -3.73 -3.80
N LYS A 577 -3.97 -4.71 -3.13
CA LYS A 577 -3.54 -6.12 -3.18
C LYS A 577 -3.63 -6.70 -4.59
N ALA A 578 -4.69 -6.42 -5.33
CA ALA A 578 -4.86 -6.87 -6.71
C ALA A 578 -3.79 -6.27 -7.64
N SER A 579 -3.53 -4.96 -7.51
CA SER A 579 -2.51 -4.24 -8.28
C SER A 579 -1.10 -4.74 -7.97
N PHE A 580 -0.79 -4.94 -6.69
CA PHE A 580 0.49 -5.54 -6.27
C PHE A 580 0.65 -6.96 -6.80
N ARG A 581 -0.39 -7.80 -6.71
CA ARG A 581 -0.39 -9.16 -7.26
C ARG A 581 -0.19 -9.19 -8.77
N ALA A 582 -0.71 -8.20 -9.50
CA ALA A 582 -0.49 -8.08 -10.94
C ALA A 582 0.98 -7.80 -11.28
N LEU A 583 1.69 -7.03 -10.43
CA LEU A 583 3.12 -6.72 -10.59
C LEU A 583 4.03 -7.90 -10.22
N VAL A 584 3.86 -8.48 -9.02
CA VAL A 584 4.80 -9.48 -8.46
C VAL A 584 4.40 -10.95 -8.70
N GLY A 585 3.24 -11.17 -9.31
CA GLY A 585 2.67 -12.49 -9.57
C GLY A 585 1.92 -13.11 -8.39
N LYS A 586 1.09 -14.13 -8.67
CA LYS A 586 0.32 -14.88 -7.65
C LYS A 586 1.25 -15.52 -6.61
N GLY A 587 0.93 -15.38 -5.32
CA GLY A 587 1.78 -15.83 -4.22
C GLY A 587 3.10 -15.06 -4.08
N TYR A 588 3.18 -13.86 -4.65
CA TYR A 588 4.31 -12.93 -4.57
C TYR A 588 5.66 -13.57 -5.00
N GLN A 589 5.67 -14.25 -6.14
CA GLN A 589 6.84 -15.01 -6.63
C GLN A 589 8.08 -14.14 -6.90
N THR A 590 7.91 -12.96 -7.50
CA THR A 590 9.04 -12.04 -7.72
C THR A 590 9.63 -11.56 -6.39
N MET A 591 8.76 -11.30 -5.42
CA MET A 591 9.16 -10.93 -4.06
C MET A 591 9.94 -12.06 -3.38
N GLN A 592 9.50 -13.31 -3.56
CA GLN A 592 10.20 -14.48 -3.04
C GLN A 592 11.64 -14.57 -3.55
N SER A 593 11.87 -14.41 -4.86
CA SER A 593 13.25 -14.45 -5.39
C SER A 593 14.09 -13.32 -4.82
N LEU A 594 13.55 -12.09 -4.79
CA LEU A 594 14.28 -10.93 -4.30
C LEU A 594 14.65 -11.06 -2.82
N LEU A 595 13.72 -11.46 -1.94
CA LEU A 595 14.00 -11.66 -0.52
C LEU A 595 15.03 -12.77 -0.27
N LEU A 596 14.97 -13.88 -1.03
CA LEU A 596 15.87 -15.00 -0.84
C LEU A 596 17.29 -14.71 -1.35
N ASP A 597 17.41 -14.03 -2.49
CA ASP A 597 18.69 -13.55 -3.03
C ASP A 597 19.31 -12.54 -2.06
N PHE A 598 18.50 -11.63 -1.53
CA PHE A 598 18.92 -10.60 -0.59
C PHE A 598 19.45 -11.17 0.72
N CYS A 599 18.72 -12.10 1.34
CA CYS A 599 19.14 -12.72 2.59
C CYS A 599 20.30 -13.72 2.40
N GLN A 600 20.87 -13.87 1.20
CA GLN A 600 21.84 -14.94 0.87
C GLN A 600 21.36 -16.33 1.34
N CYS A 601 20.04 -16.58 1.29
CA CYS A 601 19.39 -17.75 1.88
C CYS A 601 19.53 -17.94 3.42
N HIS A 602 19.78 -16.88 4.19
CA HIS A 602 19.77 -16.87 5.67
C HIS A 602 18.72 -15.88 6.22
N PRO A 603 17.43 -16.23 6.18
CA PRO A 603 16.35 -15.45 6.80
C PRO A 603 16.57 -15.23 8.30
N SER A 604 16.17 -14.07 8.81
CA SER A 604 16.15 -13.73 10.24
C SER A 604 14.78 -13.91 10.88
N GLU A 605 14.71 -13.85 12.22
CA GLU A 605 13.44 -13.84 12.96
C GLU A 605 12.62 -12.58 12.64
N ALA A 606 13.28 -11.42 12.54
CA ALA A 606 12.63 -10.16 12.22
C ALA A 606 11.93 -10.21 10.86
N LEU A 607 12.54 -10.87 9.88
CA LEU A 607 11.93 -11.09 8.57
C LEU A 607 10.67 -11.95 8.65
N LEU A 608 10.71 -13.05 9.42
CA LEU A 608 9.53 -13.91 9.62
C LEU A 608 8.39 -13.14 10.30
N ASN A 609 8.70 -12.33 11.31
CA ASN A 609 7.71 -11.50 11.99
C ASN A 609 7.11 -10.42 11.05
N ALA A 610 7.93 -9.77 10.22
CA ALA A 610 7.44 -8.81 9.23
C ALA A 610 6.50 -9.47 8.18
N LEU A 611 6.76 -10.73 7.81
CA LEU A 611 5.87 -11.50 6.95
C LEU A 611 4.57 -11.91 7.65
N LEU A 612 4.63 -12.25 8.94
CA LEU A 612 3.42 -12.48 9.75
C LEU A 612 2.58 -11.21 9.87
N ASP A 613 3.22 -10.05 10.02
CA ASP A 613 2.54 -8.76 10.03
C ASP A 613 1.82 -8.51 8.69
N MET A 614 2.51 -8.75 7.58
CA MET A 614 1.92 -8.62 6.24
C MET A 614 0.78 -9.63 6.00
N LEU A 615 0.84 -10.82 6.58
CA LEU A 615 -0.18 -11.87 6.46
C LEU A 615 -1.52 -11.45 7.10
N VAL A 616 -1.46 -10.70 8.20
CA VAL A 616 -2.65 -10.27 8.98
C VAL A 616 -3.06 -8.83 8.70
N ASP A 617 -2.43 -8.17 7.71
CA ASP A 617 -2.56 -6.74 7.42
C ASP A 617 -2.41 -5.87 8.69
N GLY A 618 -1.31 -6.04 9.43
CA GLY A 618 -1.08 -5.27 10.65
C GLY A 618 -0.10 -5.96 11.58
N LYS A 619 0.04 -5.46 12.81
CA LYS A 619 0.98 -6.07 13.76
C LYS A 619 0.45 -7.43 14.25
N PHE A 620 1.22 -8.48 14.03
CA PHE A 620 0.92 -9.83 14.47
C PHE A 620 1.05 -9.93 16.00
N ASP A 621 -0.05 -10.26 16.67
CA ASP A 621 -0.07 -10.60 18.10
C ASP A 621 -0.97 -11.82 18.33
N LEU A 622 -0.37 -12.91 18.79
CA LEU A 622 -1.06 -14.16 19.13
C LEU A 622 -2.20 -13.98 20.14
N LYS A 623 -2.07 -13.02 21.07
CA LYS A 623 -3.11 -12.77 22.08
C LYS A 623 -4.39 -12.21 21.46
N SER A 624 -4.29 -11.56 20.30
CA SER A 624 -5.39 -10.90 19.62
C SER A 624 -6.20 -11.81 18.68
N SER A 625 -5.84 -13.10 18.55
CA SER A 625 -6.42 -14.04 17.58
C SER A 625 -6.51 -13.44 16.16
N PRO A 626 -5.36 -13.08 15.55
CA PRO A 626 -5.35 -12.26 14.36
C PRO A 626 -5.90 -13.03 13.15
N LEU A 627 -6.59 -12.34 12.25
CA LEU A 627 -7.16 -12.94 11.04
C LEU A 627 -6.21 -12.79 9.85
N ILE A 628 -6.05 -13.85 9.05
CA ILE A 628 -5.35 -13.79 7.76
C ILE A 628 -6.18 -12.91 6.83
N LYS A 629 -5.57 -11.84 6.35
CA LYS A 629 -6.18 -10.88 5.41
C LYS A 629 -5.44 -10.81 4.09
N ASN A 630 -4.21 -11.33 4.02
CA ASN A 630 -3.41 -11.39 2.80
C ASN A 630 -2.92 -12.81 2.50
N GLU A 631 -3.75 -13.59 1.81
CA GLU A 631 -3.50 -15.01 1.54
C GLU A 631 -2.26 -15.27 0.65
N ASP A 632 -1.85 -14.33 -0.20
CA ASP A 632 -0.67 -14.51 -1.06
C ASP A 632 0.63 -14.60 -0.26
N VAL A 633 0.67 -13.99 0.93
CA VAL A 633 1.83 -13.99 1.82
C VAL A 633 2.09 -15.38 2.40
N ILE A 634 1.08 -16.27 2.46
CA ILE A 634 1.25 -17.63 2.98
C ILE A 634 2.36 -18.37 2.22
N ILE A 635 2.40 -18.25 0.89
CA ILE A 635 3.40 -18.92 0.05
C ILE A 635 4.78 -18.29 0.24
N LEU A 636 4.82 -16.96 0.32
CA LEU A 636 6.04 -16.22 0.58
C LEU A 636 6.64 -16.64 1.92
N TYR A 637 5.82 -16.69 2.97
CA TYR A 637 6.19 -17.09 4.32
C TYR A 637 6.72 -18.53 4.38
N LEU A 638 6.00 -19.50 3.81
CA LEU A 638 6.45 -20.90 3.75
C LEU A 638 7.73 -21.07 2.93
N SER A 639 7.89 -20.28 1.87
CA SER A 639 9.09 -20.29 1.03
C SER A 639 10.32 -19.73 1.73
N VAL A 640 10.16 -18.65 2.50
CA VAL A 640 11.24 -18.08 3.32
C VAL A 640 11.60 -19.06 4.44
N LEU A 641 10.59 -19.62 5.12
CA LEU A 641 10.81 -20.66 6.14
C LEU A 641 11.62 -21.84 5.61
N GLN A 642 11.38 -22.30 4.38
CA GLN A 642 12.14 -23.41 3.78
C GLN A 642 13.65 -23.14 3.74
N LYS A 643 14.06 -21.88 3.61
CA LYS A 643 15.46 -21.47 3.54
C LYS A 643 16.04 -21.05 4.91
N SER A 644 15.21 -20.90 5.93
CA SER A 644 15.63 -20.52 7.29
C SER A 644 16.44 -21.61 8.01
N SER A 645 17.18 -21.19 9.04
CA SER A 645 17.83 -22.07 10.01
C SER A 645 16.82 -22.98 10.73
N ASP A 646 17.29 -24.08 11.34
CA ASP A 646 16.39 -25.04 12.02
C ASP A 646 15.62 -24.42 13.19
N SER A 647 16.23 -23.50 13.95
CA SER A 647 15.57 -22.79 15.04
C SER A 647 14.44 -21.89 14.55
N LEU A 648 14.69 -21.11 13.48
CA LEU A 648 13.70 -20.21 12.89
C LEU A 648 12.57 -20.96 12.20
N ARG A 649 12.85 -22.12 11.57
CA ARG A 649 11.80 -23.01 11.06
C ARG A 649 10.87 -23.50 12.16
N HIS A 650 11.42 -23.85 13.33
CA HIS A 650 10.61 -24.25 14.48
C HIS A 650 9.67 -23.14 14.94
N TYR A 651 10.26 -21.97 15.20
CA TYR A 651 9.54 -20.79 15.61
C TYR A 651 8.41 -20.48 14.62
N GLY A 652 8.75 -20.31 13.34
CA GLY A 652 7.77 -19.89 12.35
C GLY A 652 6.69 -20.92 12.04
N LEU A 653 6.98 -22.22 12.07
CA LEU A 653 5.96 -23.28 11.94
C LEU A 653 5.03 -23.33 13.16
N ASN A 654 5.55 -23.12 14.37
CA ASN A 654 4.74 -23.05 15.59
C ASN A 654 3.81 -21.82 15.56
N MET A 655 4.32 -20.65 15.16
CA MET A 655 3.49 -19.43 15.02
C MET A 655 2.41 -19.60 13.96
N PHE A 656 2.75 -20.21 12.83
CA PHE A 656 1.78 -20.50 11.78
C PHE A 656 0.73 -21.54 12.22
N GLN A 657 1.13 -22.59 12.92
CA GLN A 657 0.19 -23.55 13.49
C GLN A 657 -0.76 -22.88 14.49
N GLN A 658 -0.24 -22.05 15.39
CA GLN A 658 -1.06 -21.33 16.37
C GLN A 658 -2.03 -20.34 15.72
N LEU A 659 -1.63 -19.71 14.61
CA LEU A 659 -2.50 -18.84 13.81
C LEU A 659 -3.69 -19.60 13.20
N LEU A 660 -3.48 -20.86 12.80
CA LEU A 660 -4.51 -21.71 12.21
C LEU A 660 -5.35 -22.44 13.26
N ARG A 661 -4.75 -22.72 14.41
CA ARG A 661 -5.41 -23.40 15.52
C ARG A 661 -6.55 -22.53 16.04
N ASP A 662 -7.75 -23.10 16.09
CA ASP A 662 -8.97 -22.46 16.60
C ASP A 662 -9.54 -21.27 15.80
N SER A 663 -8.91 -20.85 14.69
CA SER A 663 -9.41 -19.77 13.81
C SER A 663 -9.94 -20.29 12.47
N ILE A 664 -11.26 -20.21 12.30
CA ILE A 664 -11.98 -20.76 11.14
C ILE A 664 -11.72 -19.95 9.88
N SER A 665 -11.70 -18.63 10.02
CA SER A 665 -11.39 -17.72 8.92
C SER A 665 -9.94 -17.88 8.48
N ASN A 666 -8.99 -18.19 9.38
CA ASN A 666 -7.60 -18.44 9.02
C ASN A 666 -7.42 -19.80 8.37
N GLY A 667 -8.07 -20.84 8.90
CA GLY A 667 -8.13 -22.15 8.25
C GLY A 667 -8.72 -22.03 6.85
N ALA A 668 -9.85 -21.34 6.70
CA ALA A 668 -10.47 -21.06 5.40
C ALA A 668 -9.55 -20.24 4.49
N SER A 669 -8.90 -19.19 4.99
CA SER A 669 -7.93 -18.37 4.22
C SER A 669 -6.71 -19.17 3.80
N CYS A 670 -6.28 -20.17 4.57
CA CYS A 670 -5.26 -21.14 4.14
C CYS A 670 -5.78 -22.16 3.13
N VAL A 671 -7.06 -22.49 3.16
CA VAL A 671 -7.72 -23.34 2.16
C VAL A 671 -7.95 -22.56 0.85
N VAL A 672 -8.29 -21.27 0.93
CA VAL A 672 -8.39 -20.35 -0.22
C VAL A 672 -6.99 -20.01 -0.76
N GLY A 673 -6.02 -19.71 0.11
CA GLY A 673 -4.59 -19.68 -0.21
C GLY A 673 -4.06 -21.04 -0.70
N GLY A 674 -4.76 -22.13 -0.39
CA GLY A 674 -4.59 -23.47 -0.96
C GLY A 674 -4.91 -23.55 -2.46
N HIS A 675 -5.67 -22.61 -3.03
CA HIS A 675 -5.72 -22.40 -4.49
C HIS A 675 -4.40 -21.89 -5.05
N SER A 676 -3.58 -21.26 -4.22
CA SER A 676 -2.25 -20.78 -4.58
C SER A 676 -1.16 -21.82 -4.28
N ILE A 677 -1.41 -22.82 -3.43
CA ILE A 677 -0.50 -23.97 -3.25
C ILE A 677 -0.51 -24.78 -4.54
N SER A 678 0.45 -24.51 -5.40
CA SER A 678 0.61 -25.24 -6.65
C SER A 678 1.18 -26.63 -6.37
N GLY A 679 1.08 -27.54 -7.35
CA GLY A 679 1.83 -28.80 -7.27
C GLY A 679 3.35 -28.58 -7.08
N LYS A 680 3.91 -27.41 -7.44
CA LYS A 680 5.30 -27.07 -7.14
C LYS A 680 5.52 -26.86 -5.64
N ASP A 681 4.56 -26.28 -4.93
CA ASP A 681 4.68 -25.97 -3.50
C ASP A 681 4.48 -27.23 -2.64
N ILE A 682 3.53 -28.11 -3.01
CA ILE A 682 3.44 -29.45 -2.41
C ILE A 682 4.73 -30.26 -2.66
N ARG A 683 5.33 -30.16 -3.86
CA ARG A 683 6.64 -30.78 -4.12
C ARG A 683 7.74 -30.22 -3.21
N LYS A 684 7.73 -28.92 -2.91
CA LYS A 684 8.68 -28.32 -1.94
C LYS A 684 8.43 -28.85 -0.53
N ILE A 685 7.19 -29.01 -0.11
CA ILE A 685 6.82 -29.62 1.19
C ILE A 685 7.32 -31.07 1.28
N PHE A 686 7.10 -31.88 0.25
CA PHE A 686 7.65 -33.24 0.21
C PHE A 686 9.19 -33.26 0.12
N ALA A 687 9.79 -32.29 -0.58
CA ALA A 687 11.26 -32.15 -0.62
C ALA A 687 11.83 -31.77 0.76
N LEU A 688 11.11 -30.95 1.54
CA LEU A 688 11.43 -30.65 2.94
C LEU A 688 11.37 -31.90 3.80
N LEU A 689 10.28 -32.67 3.73
CA LEU A 689 10.13 -33.95 4.43
C LEU A 689 11.21 -34.97 4.08
N ARG A 690 11.76 -34.91 2.85
CA ARG A 690 12.81 -35.82 2.36
C ARG A 690 14.25 -35.31 2.56
N SER A 691 14.43 -34.08 3.05
CA SER A 691 15.74 -33.42 3.10
C SER A 691 16.63 -34.00 4.20
N LYS A 692 17.86 -34.40 3.87
CA LYS A 692 18.88 -34.87 4.82
C LYS A 692 19.31 -33.82 5.86
N LYS A 693 19.18 -32.52 5.55
CA LYS A 693 19.55 -31.42 6.47
C LYS A 693 18.47 -31.10 7.51
N VAL A 694 17.22 -31.46 7.22
CA VAL A 694 16.03 -31.16 8.05
C VAL A 694 15.53 -32.42 8.76
N GLY A 695 15.67 -33.58 8.12
CA GLY A 695 15.23 -34.89 8.58
C GLY A 695 16.05 -35.51 9.71
N THR A 696 16.95 -34.76 10.36
CA THR A 696 17.61 -35.19 11.61
C THR A 696 16.77 -34.89 12.84
N ARG A 697 15.74 -34.03 12.75
CA ARG A 697 14.90 -33.64 13.90
C ARG A 697 13.44 -34.06 13.72
N GLN A 698 13.13 -35.19 14.36
CA GLN A 698 11.86 -35.94 14.31
C GLN A 698 10.59 -35.13 14.57
N GLN A 699 10.67 -34.08 15.39
CA GLN A 699 9.53 -33.23 15.75
C GLN A 699 8.99 -32.41 14.56
N TYR A 700 9.83 -32.02 13.59
CA TYR A 700 9.38 -31.25 12.41
C TYR A 700 8.60 -32.09 11.42
N CYS A 701 9.06 -33.33 11.19
CA CYS A 701 8.38 -34.26 10.32
C CYS A 701 7.00 -34.57 10.90
N SER A 702 6.91 -34.91 12.20
CA SER A 702 5.61 -35.22 12.81
C SER A 702 4.65 -34.04 12.81
N LEU A 703 5.12 -32.82 13.10
CA LEU A 703 4.27 -31.63 13.06
C LEU A 703 3.69 -31.40 11.66
N LEU A 704 4.55 -31.45 10.63
CA LEU A 704 4.13 -31.19 9.25
C LEU A 704 3.24 -32.31 8.69
N LEU A 705 3.53 -33.57 9.04
CA LEU A 705 2.69 -34.72 8.70
C LEU A 705 1.33 -34.61 9.40
N THR A 706 1.28 -34.20 10.68
CA THR A 706 0.03 -33.99 11.41
C THR A 706 -0.80 -32.85 10.82
N THR A 707 -0.17 -31.74 10.39
CA THR A 707 -0.87 -30.67 9.68
C THR A 707 -1.43 -31.14 8.35
N LEU A 708 -0.64 -31.85 7.53
CA LEU A 708 -1.11 -32.43 6.28
C LEU A 708 -2.26 -33.43 6.52
N LEU A 709 -2.16 -34.25 7.55
CA LEU A 709 -3.18 -35.22 7.93
C LEU A 709 -4.46 -34.53 8.36
N SER A 710 -4.37 -33.45 9.14
CA SER A 710 -5.52 -32.60 9.49
C SER A 710 -6.18 -31.99 8.25
N MET A 711 -5.40 -31.53 7.27
CA MET A 711 -5.93 -30.98 6.01
C MET A 711 -6.58 -32.06 5.13
N LEU A 712 -6.06 -33.30 5.14
CA LEU A 712 -6.61 -34.42 4.39
C LEU A 712 -7.87 -34.99 5.04
N ASN A 713 -7.92 -35.03 6.37
CA ASN A 713 -9.04 -35.57 7.14
C ASN A 713 -10.21 -34.58 7.29
N GLU A 714 -10.05 -33.32 6.89
CA GLU A 714 -11.14 -32.35 6.92
C GLU A 714 -12.19 -32.68 5.85
N LYS A 715 -13.21 -33.46 6.25
CA LYS A 715 -14.35 -33.83 5.42
C LYS A 715 -15.32 -32.64 5.33
N GLY A 716 -15.67 -32.21 4.12
CA GLY A 716 -16.55 -31.06 3.88
C GLY A 716 -16.75 -30.77 2.39
N PRO A 717 -17.61 -29.80 2.04
CA PRO A 717 -17.89 -29.43 0.65
C PRO A 717 -16.67 -28.83 -0.05
N THR A 718 -16.55 -29.04 -1.36
CA THR A 718 -15.54 -28.36 -2.20
C THR A 718 -15.82 -26.88 -2.40
N ALA A 719 -17.06 -26.43 -2.18
CA ALA A 719 -17.46 -25.04 -2.31
C ALA A 719 -18.46 -24.70 -1.19
N PHE A 720 -18.19 -23.65 -0.43
CA PHE A 720 -18.99 -23.23 0.71
C PHE A 720 -18.91 -21.73 0.98
N PHE A 721 -19.89 -21.25 1.71
CA PHE A 721 -20.01 -19.90 2.21
C PHE A 721 -19.53 -19.86 3.66
N VAL A 722 -18.63 -18.94 3.99
CA VAL A 722 -18.18 -18.69 5.37
C VAL A 722 -18.90 -17.47 5.91
N PHE A 723 -19.60 -17.62 7.03
CA PHE A 723 -20.32 -16.55 7.71
C PHE A 723 -19.62 -16.20 9.01
N ASN A 724 -19.10 -14.98 9.11
CA ASN A 724 -18.33 -14.52 10.27
C ASN A 724 -19.22 -14.13 11.47
N GLY A 725 -20.55 -14.12 11.33
CA GLY A 725 -21.50 -13.73 12.39
C GLY A 725 -21.78 -12.21 12.49
N ASN A 726 -21.09 -11.36 11.72
CA ASN A 726 -21.23 -9.91 11.72
C ASN A 726 -21.56 -9.41 10.30
N ASP A 727 -22.77 -8.90 10.09
CA ASP A 727 -23.27 -8.52 8.75
C ASP A 727 -23.03 -9.60 7.69
N SER A 728 -23.18 -10.85 8.11
CA SER A 728 -23.03 -12.05 7.29
C SER A 728 -24.40 -12.57 6.86
N GLY A 729 -24.47 -13.07 5.63
CA GLY A 729 -25.67 -13.63 5.04
C GLY A 729 -25.67 -13.66 3.51
N ILE A 730 -26.65 -14.36 2.96
CA ILE A 730 -26.97 -14.35 1.53
C ILE A 730 -28.38 -13.77 1.38
N LYS A 731 -28.50 -12.70 0.60
CA LYS A 731 -29.78 -12.06 0.28
C LYS A 731 -30.23 -12.48 -1.12
N VAL A 732 -31.38 -13.14 -1.21
CA VAL A 732 -31.99 -13.53 -2.49
C VAL A 732 -32.95 -12.42 -2.90
N LYS A 733 -32.61 -11.66 -3.94
CA LYS A 733 -33.40 -10.51 -4.40
C LYS A 733 -34.52 -10.93 -5.34
N THR A 734 -34.35 -12.04 -6.05
CA THR A 734 -35.40 -12.59 -6.89
C THR A 734 -36.60 -13.02 -6.04
N PRO A 735 -37.81 -12.54 -6.34
CA PRO A 735 -39.00 -12.99 -5.65
C PRO A 735 -39.24 -14.49 -5.85
N VAL A 736 -39.48 -15.23 -4.77
CA VAL A 736 -39.66 -16.68 -4.79
C VAL A 736 -41.15 -17.01 -4.74
N GLN A 737 -41.62 -17.82 -5.68
CA GLN A 737 -42.99 -18.34 -5.64
C GLN A 737 -43.09 -19.46 -4.60
N TRP A 738 -43.95 -19.28 -3.60
CA TRP A 738 -44.08 -20.25 -2.52
C TRP A 738 -44.92 -21.47 -2.93
N PRO A 739 -44.50 -22.72 -2.64
CA PRO A 739 -45.26 -23.90 -3.03
C PRO A 739 -46.63 -23.99 -2.35
N LEU A 740 -47.71 -24.15 -3.12
CA LEU A 740 -49.08 -24.16 -2.61
C LEU A 740 -49.69 -25.56 -2.41
N SER A 741 -49.18 -26.58 -3.10
CA SER A 741 -49.83 -27.91 -3.19
C SER A 741 -48.99 -29.07 -2.66
N LYS A 742 -47.67 -29.04 -2.84
CA LYS A 742 -46.77 -30.16 -2.51
C LYS A 742 -45.85 -29.93 -1.30
N GLY A 743 -45.85 -28.72 -0.74
CA GLY A 743 -44.94 -28.34 0.34
C GLY A 743 -43.56 -27.94 -0.18
N PHE A 744 -42.57 -27.87 0.69
CA PHE A 744 -41.20 -27.51 0.32
C PHE A 744 -40.16 -28.32 1.09
N SER A 745 -38.93 -28.32 0.57
CA SER A 745 -37.76 -28.85 1.28
C SER A 745 -36.58 -27.91 1.16
N PHE A 746 -35.94 -27.60 2.29
CA PHE A 746 -34.68 -26.89 2.36
C PHE A 746 -33.56 -27.89 2.67
N SER A 747 -32.48 -27.86 1.92
CA SER A 747 -31.36 -28.80 2.08
C SER A 747 -30.03 -28.06 2.00
N CYS A 748 -29.13 -28.33 2.94
CA CYS A 748 -27.78 -27.80 2.92
C CYS A 748 -26.81 -28.66 3.75
N TRP A 749 -25.53 -28.57 3.43
CA TRP A 749 -24.47 -28.95 4.36
C TRP A 749 -24.11 -27.76 5.23
N LEU A 750 -23.95 -27.95 6.52
CA LEU A 750 -23.58 -26.88 7.45
C LEU A 750 -22.59 -27.34 8.50
N ARG A 751 -21.74 -26.42 8.94
CA ARG A 751 -20.84 -26.56 10.08
C ARG A 751 -21.03 -25.35 10.97
N VAL A 752 -21.52 -25.58 12.19
CA VAL A 752 -21.67 -24.52 13.19
C VAL A 752 -20.38 -24.39 13.97
N GLU A 753 -19.87 -23.19 14.13
CA GLU A 753 -18.58 -22.98 14.80
C GLU A 753 -18.73 -22.74 16.29
N SER A 754 -19.65 -21.86 16.65
CA SER A 754 -20.04 -21.63 18.03
C SER A 754 -21.51 -21.27 18.10
N PHE A 755 -22.21 -21.83 19.08
CA PHE A 755 -23.56 -21.38 19.40
C PHE A 755 -23.53 -20.13 20.28
N PRO A 756 -24.43 -19.15 20.08
CA PRO A 756 -24.56 -18.02 20.98
C PRO A 756 -24.95 -18.51 22.38
N ARG A 757 -24.42 -17.87 23.44
CA ARG A 757 -24.70 -18.24 24.85
C ARG A 757 -26.20 -18.25 25.14
N ASN A 758 -26.89 -17.20 24.67
CA ASN A 758 -28.34 -17.06 24.70
C ASN A 758 -28.80 -16.71 23.28
N GLY A 759 -29.85 -17.36 22.77
CA GLY A 759 -30.40 -17.07 21.44
C GLY A 759 -30.35 -18.23 20.44
N THR A 760 -30.54 -17.89 19.17
CA THR A 760 -30.48 -18.78 18.00
C THR A 760 -29.92 -18.02 16.80
N MET A 761 -29.26 -18.71 15.87
CA MET A 761 -28.72 -18.13 14.64
C MET A 761 -29.67 -18.38 13.47
N GLY A 762 -29.89 -17.38 12.62
CA GLY A 762 -30.77 -17.53 11.46
C GLY A 762 -30.21 -18.52 10.43
N LEU A 763 -30.99 -19.54 10.05
CA LEU A 763 -30.63 -20.49 8.99
C LEU A 763 -31.20 -20.02 7.65
N PHE A 764 -32.52 -19.81 7.58
CA PHE A 764 -33.18 -19.20 6.44
C PHE A 764 -34.42 -18.40 6.88
N SER A 765 -34.82 -17.44 6.06
CA SER A 765 -36.07 -16.70 6.20
C SER A 765 -36.65 -16.43 4.81
N PHE A 766 -37.89 -16.88 4.59
CA PHE A 766 -38.63 -16.71 3.34
C PHE A 766 -39.97 -16.06 3.68
N LEU A 767 -40.07 -14.74 3.49
CA LEU A 767 -41.22 -13.93 3.89
C LEU A 767 -41.73 -13.04 2.75
N SER A 768 -43.04 -12.83 2.69
CA SER A 768 -43.65 -11.79 1.86
C SER A 768 -43.46 -10.41 2.47
N GLU A 769 -43.80 -9.35 1.74
CA GLU A 769 -43.77 -7.97 2.25
C GLU A 769 -44.63 -7.80 3.51
N ASN A 770 -45.69 -8.59 3.62
CA ASN A 770 -46.61 -8.61 4.76
C ASN A 770 -46.13 -9.52 5.91
N GLY A 771 -44.89 -10.03 5.87
CA GLY A 771 -44.32 -10.89 6.90
C GLY A 771 -44.86 -12.32 6.95
N LYS A 772 -45.63 -12.76 5.95
CA LYS A 772 -46.18 -14.13 5.86
C LYS A 772 -45.16 -15.05 5.19
N GLY A 773 -45.02 -16.29 5.66
CA GLY A 773 -44.09 -17.27 5.12
C GLY A 773 -43.53 -18.17 6.22
N CYS A 774 -42.23 -18.46 6.18
CA CYS A 774 -41.58 -19.25 7.22
C CYS A 774 -40.11 -18.88 7.42
N LEU A 775 -39.59 -19.28 8.57
CA LEU A 775 -38.19 -19.08 8.94
C LEU A 775 -37.70 -20.22 9.83
N ALA A 776 -36.39 -20.47 9.79
CA ALA A 776 -35.72 -21.44 10.63
C ALA A 776 -34.46 -20.85 11.25
N ALA A 777 -34.18 -21.24 12.50
CA ALA A 777 -33.00 -20.81 13.24
C ALA A 777 -32.42 -21.95 14.07
N VAL A 778 -31.11 -22.01 14.18
CA VAL A 778 -30.37 -23.07 14.87
C VAL A 778 -29.77 -22.53 16.17
N GLY A 779 -29.92 -23.26 17.27
CA GLY A 779 -29.25 -22.99 18.55
C GLY A 779 -28.62 -24.27 19.11
N ASN A 780 -28.05 -24.18 20.31
CA ASN A 780 -27.45 -25.33 20.96
C ASN A 780 -28.51 -26.43 21.18
N GLU A 781 -28.32 -27.59 20.57
CA GLU A 781 -29.23 -28.76 20.62
C GLU A 781 -30.69 -28.50 20.20
N ARG A 782 -30.97 -27.41 19.48
CA ARG A 782 -32.34 -27.04 19.08
C ARG A 782 -32.40 -26.38 17.71
N LEU A 783 -33.43 -26.73 16.95
CA LEU A 783 -33.82 -26.05 15.72
C LEU A 783 -35.20 -25.43 15.94
N VAL A 784 -35.30 -24.11 15.83
CA VAL A 784 -36.56 -23.37 15.92
C VAL A 784 -37.08 -23.16 14.50
N TYR A 785 -38.31 -23.55 14.25
CA TYR A 785 -39.02 -23.29 13.00
C TYR A 785 -40.30 -22.50 13.28
N GLU A 786 -40.56 -21.49 12.46
CA GLU A 786 -41.79 -20.71 12.56
C GLU A 786 -42.52 -20.64 11.22
N SER A 787 -43.83 -20.86 11.28
CA SER A 787 -44.75 -20.72 10.16
C SER A 787 -45.69 -19.55 10.44
N ILE A 788 -45.73 -18.59 9.52
CA ILE A 788 -46.46 -17.34 9.66
C ILE A 788 -47.46 -17.24 8.52
N ASN A 789 -48.76 -17.29 8.84
CA ASN A 789 -49.83 -16.99 7.90
C ASN A 789 -50.86 -16.06 8.55
N LEU A 790 -52.06 -16.55 8.87
CA LEU A 790 -53.03 -15.83 9.69
C LEU A 790 -52.73 -15.90 11.19
N LYS A 791 -52.10 -17.01 11.63
CA LYS A 791 -51.63 -17.21 13.00
C LYS A 791 -50.16 -17.65 12.93
N ARG A 792 -49.35 -17.19 13.88
CA ARG A 792 -47.96 -17.62 14.03
C ARG A 792 -47.91 -18.93 14.79
N GLN A 793 -47.25 -19.93 14.24
CA GLN A 793 -46.98 -21.18 14.94
C GLN A 793 -45.47 -21.42 15.01
N ARG A 794 -44.98 -21.59 16.23
CA ARG A 794 -43.57 -21.87 16.53
C ARG A 794 -43.40 -23.31 16.97
N ILE A 795 -42.45 -24.00 16.38
CA ILE A 795 -42.06 -25.37 16.70
C ILE A 795 -40.58 -25.38 17.06
N GLN A 796 -40.23 -26.05 18.16
CA GLN A 796 -38.85 -26.29 18.53
C GLN A 796 -38.57 -27.79 18.40
N LEU A 797 -37.63 -28.13 17.54
CA LEU A 797 -37.16 -29.50 17.31
C LEU A 797 -35.85 -29.71 18.06
N HIS A 798 -35.69 -30.85 18.71
CA HIS A 798 -34.41 -31.23 19.33
C HIS A 798 -33.49 -31.80 18.24
N VAL A 799 -32.36 -31.15 17.99
CA VAL A 799 -31.43 -31.50 16.92
C VAL A 799 -30.01 -31.36 17.45
N ASN A 800 -29.25 -32.46 17.48
CA ASN A 800 -27.87 -32.45 17.93
C ASN A 800 -26.92 -32.14 16.76
N LEU A 801 -26.45 -30.88 16.71
CA LEU A 801 -25.44 -30.42 15.76
C LEU A 801 -24.16 -30.14 16.53
N ALA A 802 -23.18 -31.04 16.44
CA ALA A 802 -21.90 -30.84 17.08
C ALA A 802 -21.17 -29.63 16.45
N SER A 803 -20.65 -28.74 17.30
CA SER A 803 -19.84 -27.61 16.84
C SER A 803 -18.55 -28.09 16.15
N LYS A 804 -18.03 -27.28 15.23
CA LYS A 804 -16.84 -27.53 14.42
C LYS A 804 -16.89 -28.80 13.56
N LYS A 805 -18.07 -29.40 13.34
CA LYS A 805 -18.26 -30.59 12.48
C LYS A 805 -19.32 -30.35 11.40
N TRP A 806 -19.06 -30.84 10.19
CA TRP A 806 -20.01 -30.80 9.08
C TRP A 806 -21.15 -31.78 9.30
N HIS A 807 -22.37 -31.31 9.07
CA HIS A 807 -23.61 -32.08 9.11
C HIS A 807 -24.43 -31.76 7.86
N PHE A 808 -25.10 -32.77 7.31
CA PHE A 808 -26.12 -32.56 6.30
C PHE A 808 -27.45 -32.29 7.00
N LEU A 809 -28.11 -31.18 6.69
CA LEU A 809 -29.40 -30.80 7.25
C LEU A 809 -30.43 -30.68 6.13
N CYS A 810 -31.53 -31.41 6.26
CA CYS A 810 -32.70 -31.23 5.40
C CYS A 810 -33.98 -31.02 6.22
N ILE A 811 -34.71 -29.95 5.91
CA ILE A 811 -35.98 -29.59 6.55
C ILE A 811 -37.07 -29.71 5.49
N THR A 812 -38.04 -30.59 5.69
CA THR A 812 -39.18 -30.78 4.78
C THR A 812 -40.47 -30.37 5.47
N HIS A 813 -41.34 -29.65 4.77
CA HIS A 813 -42.66 -29.27 5.27
C HIS A 813 -43.73 -29.69 4.28
N SER A 814 -44.38 -30.80 4.57
CA SER A 814 -45.42 -31.39 3.74
C SER A 814 -46.81 -30.80 4.03
N ILE A 815 -47.62 -30.63 2.98
CA ILE A 815 -49.00 -30.15 3.10
C ILE A 815 -49.93 -31.35 3.30
N GLY A 816 -50.39 -31.55 4.52
CA GLY A 816 -51.37 -32.60 4.85
C GLY A 816 -52.81 -32.14 4.66
N ARG A 817 -53.71 -33.08 4.35
CA ARG A 817 -55.16 -32.84 4.31
C ARG A 817 -55.72 -32.80 5.74
N THR A 818 -56.81 -32.08 5.94
CA THR A 818 -57.45 -31.85 7.25
C THR A 818 -57.84 -33.12 8.01
N PHE A 819 -58.09 -34.23 7.29
CA PHE A 819 -58.48 -35.52 7.88
C PHE A 819 -57.35 -36.56 7.92
N SER A 820 -56.15 -36.24 7.40
CA SER A 820 -55.02 -37.17 7.25
C SER A 820 -53.80 -36.78 8.10
N GLY A 821 -54.03 -36.28 9.32
CA GLY A 821 -52.95 -36.00 10.28
C GLY A 821 -52.32 -34.61 10.21
N GLY A 822 -52.81 -33.70 9.36
CA GLY A 822 -52.34 -32.32 9.26
C GLY A 822 -50.98 -32.19 8.53
N SER A 823 -50.52 -30.94 8.37
CA SER A 823 -49.20 -30.67 7.77
C SER A 823 -48.09 -31.04 8.74
N LEU A 824 -47.01 -31.62 8.20
CA LEU A 824 -45.90 -32.19 8.99
C LEU A 824 -44.59 -31.52 8.61
N LEU A 825 -43.86 -31.10 9.63
CA LEU A 825 -42.50 -30.59 9.57
C LEU A 825 -41.55 -31.71 10.00
N ARG A 826 -40.64 -32.11 9.11
CA ARG A 826 -39.61 -33.12 9.40
C ARG A 826 -38.22 -32.52 9.27
N CYS A 827 -37.33 -32.91 10.17
CA CYS A 827 -35.93 -32.54 10.17
C CYS A 827 -35.07 -33.80 10.05
N TYR A 828 -34.21 -33.83 9.05
CA TYR A 828 -33.26 -34.89 8.79
C TYR A 828 -31.84 -34.39 9.04
N VAL A 829 -31.02 -35.20 9.69
CA VAL A 829 -29.60 -34.93 9.92
C VAL A 829 -28.80 -36.12 9.41
N ASN A 830 -27.81 -35.86 8.54
CA ASN A 830 -26.94 -36.89 7.95
C ASN A 830 -27.70 -38.03 7.25
N GLY A 831 -28.84 -37.71 6.64
CA GLY A 831 -29.70 -38.67 5.94
C GLY A 831 -30.85 -39.22 6.79
N ASP A 832 -30.67 -39.28 8.12
CA ASP A 832 -31.62 -39.89 9.04
C ASP A 832 -32.69 -38.90 9.53
N LEU A 833 -33.93 -39.38 9.70
CA LEU A 833 -35.03 -38.59 10.27
C LEU A 833 -34.83 -38.43 11.79
N VAL A 834 -34.57 -37.21 12.25
CA VAL A 834 -34.31 -36.93 13.68
C VAL A 834 -35.54 -36.41 14.41
N ALA A 835 -36.37 -35.58 13.76
CA ALA A 835 -37.56 -35.00 14.38
C ALA A 835 -38.71 -34.85 13.39
N SER A 836 -39.95 -35.04 13.85
CA SER A 836 -41.17 -34.91 13.05
C SER A 836 -42.31 -34.36 13.90
N GLU A 837 -42.75 -33.14 13.61
CA GLU A 837 -43.77 -32.43 14.38
C GLU A 837 -44.93 -31.94 13.49
N ARG A 838 -46.11 -31.77 14.10
CA ARG A 838 -47.27 -31.18 13.40
C ARG A 838 -47.16 -29.66 13.38
N CYS A 839 -47.02 -29.09 12.18
CA CYS A 839 -46.92 -27.65 11.97
C CYS A 839 -47.88 -27.22 10.87
N ARG A 840 -48.59 -26.11 11.04
CA ARG A 840 -49.46 -25.56 10.00
C ARG A 840 -48.61 -25.00 8.86
N TYR A 841 -48.97 -25.35 7.64
CA TYR A 841 -48.30 -24.82 6.45
C TYR A 841 -48.75 -23.37 6.15
N ALA A 842 -47.79 -22.48 5.91
CA ALA A 842 -48.06 -21.12 5.48
C ALA A 842 -48.42 -21.08 3.99
N LYS A 843 -49.73 -21.15 3.68
CA LYS A 843 -50.23 -20.95 2.32
C LYS A 843 -50.21 -19.45 1.97
N VAL A 844 -49.15 -19.01 1.31
CA VAL A 844 -48.94 -17.62 0.87
C VAL A 844 -49.07 -17.57 -0.65
N ASN A 845 -50.05 -16.80 -1.16
CA ASN A 845 -50.28 -16.65 -2.60
C ASN A 845 -49.40 -15.54 -3.23
N GLU A 846 -48.92 -14.60 -2.42
CA GLU A 846 -48.02 -13.53 -2.82
C GLU A 846 -46.59 -14.07 -3.07
N LEU A 847 -45.82 -13.37 -3.91
CA LEU A 847 -44.40 -13.67 -4.07
C LEU A 847 -43.63 -13.29 -2.79
N LEU A 848 -42.70 -14.15 -2.37
CA LEU A 848 -41.84 -13.86 -1.23
C LEU A 848 -40.70 -12.96 -1.69
N THR A 849 -40.60 -11.77 -1.11
CA THR A 849 -39.63 -10.72 -1.49
C THR A 849 -38.51 -10.56 -0.47
N SER A 850 -38.72 -10.98 0.78
CA SER A 850 -37.71 -10.94 1.84
C SER A 850 -37.15 -12.34 2.08
N ASN A 851 -36.23 -12.74 1.20
CA ASN A 851 -35.61 -14.07 1.21
C ASN A 851 -34.13 -13.98 1.60
N SER A 852 -33.74 -14.74 2.63
CA SER A 852 -32.37 -14.74 3.14
C SER A 852 -31.93 -16.09 3.69
N ILE A 853 -30.62 -16.32 3.62
CA ILE A 853 -29.94 -17.49 4.19
C ILE A 853 -28.81 -16.98 5.09
N GLY A 854 -28.71 -17.51 6.31
CA GLY A 854 -27.65 -17.16 7.26
C GLY A 854 -27.70 -15.74 7.84
N MET A 855 -28.72 -14.94 7.50
CA MET A 855 -28.88 -13.56 7.97
C MET A 855 -29.52 -13.47 9.37
N LYS A 856 -29.33 -12.32 10.03
CA LYS A 856 -30.14 -11.95 11.20
C LYS A 856 -31.61 -11.89 10.81
N ILE A 857 -32.45 -12.61 11.56
CA ILE A 857 -33.90 -12.65 11.35
C ILE A 857 -34.54 -11.53 12.16
N ASN A 858 -35.15 -10.56 11.46
CA ASN A 858 -35.94 -9.49 12.08
C ASN A 858 -37.42 -9.82 11.89
N LEU A 859 -38.10 -10.18 12.97
CA LEU A 859 -39.55 -10.40 12.95
C LEU A 859 -40.29 -9.06 13.01
N PRO A 860 -41.37 -8.87 12.22
CA PRO A 860 -42.25 -7.72 12.40
C PRO A 860 -42.88 -7.77 13.81
N GLN A 861 -42.71 -6.70 14.58
CA GLN A 861 -43.27 -6.57 15.92
C GLN A 861 -44.78 -6.28 15.80
N ASN A 862 -45.62 -7.32 15.93
CA ASN A 862 -47.04 -7.11 16.21
C ASN A 862 -47.22 -6.99 17.73
N GLU A 863 -47.76 -5.87 18.18
CA GLU A 863 -47.89 -5.51 19.61
C GLU A 863 -48.88 -6.40 20.41
N GLU A 864 -49.65 -7.27 19.76
CA GLU A 864 -50.79 -7.97 20.37
C GLU A 864 -50.55 -9.41 20.86
N GLU A 865 -49.37 -10.03 20.63
CA GLU A 865 -49.08 -11.38 21.14
C GLU A 865 -47.73 -11.41 21.91
N ARG A 866 -47.72 -10.88 23.14
CA ARG A 866 -46.63 -11.17 24.10
C ARG A 866 -46.73 -12.61 24.57
N PHE A 867 -45.98 -13.51 23.94
CA PHE A 867 -45.62 -14.77 24.58
C PHE A 867 -44.72 -14.46 25.80
N PRO A 868 -44.99 -15.00 27.00
CA PRO A 868 -44.28 -14.60 28.22
C PRO A 868 -42.79 -14.97 28.32
N ASP A 869 -42.19 -15.64 27.32
CA ASP A 869 -40.89 -16.32 27.48
C ASP A 869 -39.82 -16.11 26.37
N SER A 870 -39.88 -15.10 25.50
CA SER A 870 -38.81 -14.97 24.48
C SER A 870 -38.46 -13.55 24.04
N ILE A 871 -37.58 -12.87 24.78
CA ILE A 871 -36.53 -12.07 24.16
C ILE A 871 -35.49 -13.08 23.67
N GLN A 872 -35.73 -13.67 22.50
CA GLN A 872 -34.75 -14.56 21.89
C GLN A 872 -34.11 -13.82 20.73
N ASP A 873 -32.92 -13.31 20.99
CA ASP A 873 -32.12 -12.62 19.99
C ASP A 873 -31.76 -13.60 18.87
N PHE A 874 -32.20 -13.26 17.65
CA PHE A 874 -31.71 -13.90 16.44
C PHE A 874 -30.39 -13.24 16.05
N PHE A 875 -29.33 -14.03 15.97
CA PHE A 875 -28.03 -13.59 15.50
C PHE A 875 -27.82 -14.03 14.03
N PRO A 876 -26.97 -13.35 13.26
CA PRO A 876 -26.46 -13.91 12.01
C PRO A 876 -25.83 -15.28 12.22
N PHE A 877 -25.83 -16.12 11.19
CA PHE A 877 -25.17 -17.41 11.24
C PHE A 877 -23.66 -17.24 11.42
N HIS A 878 -23.08 -17.97 12.38
CA HIS A 878 -21.65 -18.02 12.61
C HIS A 878 -21.14 -19.44 12.30
N GLY A 879 -20.59 -19.60 11.11
CA GLY A 879 -20.09 -20.89 10.63
C GLY A 879 -20.03 -21.01 9.12
N GLN A 880 -20.13 -22.22 8.61
CA GLN A 880 -19.97 -22.52 7.19
C GLN A 880 -21.22 -23.22 6.65
N ILE A 881 -21.67 -22.86 5.43
CA ILE A 881 -22.76 -23.54 4.73
C ILE A 881 -22.27 -23.93 3.33
N GLY A 882 -22.42 -25.19 2.96
CA GLY A 882 -22.12 -25.71 1.62
C GLY A 882 -23.18 -25.33 0.59
N PRO A 883 -23.35 -26.14 -0.47
CA PRO A 883 -24.42 -25.96 -1.44
C PRO A 883 -25.80 -25.95 -0.76
N VAL A 884 -26.64 -24.98 -1.14
CA VAL A 884 -27.98 -24.78 -0.58
C VAL A 884 -29.02 -25.00 -1.67
N TYR A 885 -30.02 -25.83 -1.38
CA TYR A 885 -31.11 -26.13 -2.30
C TYR A 885 -32.47 -25.87 -1.63
N LEU A 886 -33.37 -25.23 -2.38
CA LEU A 886 -34.79 -25.13 -2.05
C LEU A 886 -35.61 -25.88 -3.10
N PHE A 887 -36.40 -26.86 -2.66
CA PHE A 887 -37.26 -27.67 -3.52
C PHE A 887 -38.74 -27.28 -3.36
N SER A 888 -39.49 -27.32 -4.45
CA SER A 888 -40.95 -27.06 -4.52
C SER A 888 -41.82 -28.26 -4.12
N ASP A 889 -41.23 -29.24 -3.44
CA ASP A 889 -41.86 -30.48 -3.00
C ASP A 889 -41.28 -30.89 -1.65
N ALA A 890 -42.07 -31.61 -0.84
CA ALA A 890 -41.60 -32.27 0.37
C ALA A 890 -40.93 -33.60 0.00
N ILE A 891 -39.60 -33.61 -0.12
CA ILE A 891 -38.84 -34.77 -0.59
C ILE A 891 -38.93 -35.93 0.41
N SER A 892 -38.92 -37.15 -0.13
CA SER A 892 -39.04 -38.40 0.63
C SER A 892 -37.76 -38.75 1.41
N SER A 893 -37.85 -39.65 2.39
CA SER A 893 -36.68 -40.09 3.16
C SER A 893 -35.63 -40.76 2.28
N GLU A 894 -36.06 -41.53 1.25
CA GLU A 894 -35.15 -42.14 0.29
C GLU A 894 -34.42 -41.08 -0.56
N GLN A 895 -35.11 -40.00 -0.93
CA GLN A 895 -34.50 -38.87 -1.65
C GLN A 895 -33.51 -38.10 -0.77
N VAL A 896 -33.82 -37.86 0.50
CA VAL A 896 -32.90 -37.24 1.46
C VAL A 896 -31.64 -38.09 1.61
N GLN A 897 -31.79 -39.41 1.76
CA GLN A 897 -30.67 -40.34 1.83
C GLN A 897 -29.84 -40.32 0.53
N GLY A 898 -30.49 -40.24 -0.62
CA GLY A 898 -29.82 -40.09 -1.92
C GLY A 898 -29.01 -38.80 -2.04
N ILE A 899 -29.54 -37.67 -1.58
CA ILE A 899 -28.80 -36.39 -1.55
C ILE A 899 -27.61 -36.45 -0.59
N TYR A 900 -27.80 -37.05 0.59
CA TYR A 900 -26.70 -37.24 1.54
C TYR A 900 -25.58 -38.13 0.96
N SER A 901 -25.96 -39.20 0.24
CA SER A 901 -25.04 -40.16 -0.35
C SER A 901 -24.21 -39.59 -1.51
N LEU A 902 -24.71 -38.55 -2.20
CA LEU A 902 -23.91 -37.78 -3.18
C LEU A 902 -22.72 -37.03 -2.55
N GLY A 903 -22.74 -36.88 -1.23
CA GLY A 903 -21.69 -36.24 -0.46
C GLY A 903 -21.74 -34.71 -0.48
N PRO A 904 -20.89 -34.06 0.32
CA PRO A 904 -20.92 -32.62 0.55
C PRO A 904 -20.48 -31.78 -0.64
N SER A 905 -19.71 -32.35 -1.56
CA SER A 905 -19.15 -31.64 -2.72
C SER A 905 -20.11 -31.57 -3.91
N TYR A 906 -21.25 -32.26 -3.84
CA TYR A 906 -22.25 -32.22 -4.89
C TYR A 906 -22.96 -30.86 -4.94
N MET A 907 -22.85 -30.16 -6.06
CA MET A 907 -23.33 -28.78 -6.24
C MET A 907 -24.07 -28.54 -7.56
N TYR A 908 -24.50 -29.62 -8.22
CA TYR A 908 -25.11 -29.61 -9.55
C TYR A 908 -26.65 -29.77 -9.50
N SER A 909 -27.27 -30.04 -10.65
CA SER A 909 -28.72 -29.96 -10.84
C SER A 909 -29.48 -31.29 -10.62
N PHE A 910 -28.79 -32.35 -10.19
CA PHE A 910 -29.35 -33.70 -9.98
C PHE A 910 -29.77 -34.40 -11.28
N LEU A 911 -29.02 -34.16 -12.36
CA LEU A 911 -29.12 -34.90 -13.61
C LEU A 911 -28.26 -36.17 -13.59
N ASP A 912 -28.73 -37.21 -14.28
CA ASP A 912 -28.11 -38.55 -14.28
C ASP A 912 -26.63 -38.55 -14.76
N ASN A 913 -26.31 -37.71 -15.75
CA ASN A 913 -24.95 -37.53 -16.28
C ASN A 913 -24.01 -36.77 -15.30
N GLU A 914 -24.55 -36.04 -14.33
CA GLU A 914 -23.79 -35.24 -13.36
C GLU A 914 -23.52 -36.01 -12.06
N ALA A 915 -24.38 -36.97 -11.74
CA ALA A 915 -24.29 -37.80 -10.53
C ALA A 915 -23.46 -39.09 -10.73
N THR A 916 -23.21 -39.49 -11.98
CA THR A 916 -22.50 -40.73 -12.34
C THR A 916 -21.09 -40.88 -11.76
N PRO A 917 -20.25 -39.82 -11.59
CA PRO A 917 -18.93 -39.94 -10.96
C PRO A 917 -18.96 -40.24 -9.45
N PHE A 918 -20.14 -40.13 -8.82
CA PHE A 918 -20.30 -40.25 -7.38
C PHE A 918 -20.85 -41.62 -6.96
N TYR A 919 -20.97 -42.61 -7.86
CA TYR A 919 -21.54 -43.94 -7.59
C TYR A 919 -20.85 -45.09 -8.33
N ASP A 920 -20.77 -46.27 -7.66
CA ASP A 920 -20.41 -47.57 -8.26
C ASP A 920 -21.55 -48.63 -8.19
N SER A 921 -22.72 -48.32 -7.59
CA SER A 921 -23.88 -49.23 -7.59
C SER A 921 -25.23 -48.51 -7.39
N SER A 922 -26.27 -49.02 -8.06
CA SER A 922 -27.61 -48.47 -8.30
C SER A 922 -28.29 -47.68 -7.16
N LEU A 923 -28.42 -46.35 -7.33
CA LEU A 923 -29.48 -45.55 -6.71
C LEU A 923 -30.85 -46.17 -7.05
N PRO A 924 -31.89 -46.10 -6.19
CA PRO A 924 -33.23 -46.49 -6.59
C PRO A 924 -33.63 -45.77 -7.89
N SER A 925 -33.82 -46.53 -8.96
CA SER A 925 -34.12 -46.04 -10.30
C SER A 925 -35.37 -45.16 -10.25
N GLY A 926 -35.20 -43.84 -10.36
CA GLY A 926 -36.29 -42.85 -10.32
C GLY A 926 -35.97 -41.54 -9.59
N ILE A 927 -34.93 -41.48 -8.74
CA ILE A 927 -34.57 -40.23 -8.01
C ILE A 927 -33.95 -39.16 -8.95
N LEU A 928 -33.20 -39.60 -9.97
CA LEU A 928 -32.46 -38.74 -10.92
C LEU A 928 -33.16 -38.59 -12.29
N ASP A 929 -34.43 -38.99 -12.41
CA ASP A 929 -35.19 -38.84 -13.65
C ASP A 929 -35.35 -37.34 -14.01
N ALA A 930 -35.07 -36.95 -15.25
CA ALA A 930 -35.13 -35.56 -15.69
C ALA A 930 -36.55 -34.96 -15.67
N LYS A 931 -37.60 -35.79 -15.72
CA LYS A 931 -39.00 -35.31 -15.69
C LYS A 931 -39.59 -35.27 -14.28
N ASP A 932 -39.47 -36.35 -13.52
CA ASP A 932 -40.11 -36.51 -12.20
C ASP A 932 -39.13 -36.60 -11.01
N GLY A 933 -37.82 -36.52 -11.27
CA GLY A 933 -36.75 -36.58 -10.27
C GLY A 933 -36.51 -35.28 -9.51
N LEU A 934 -35.36 -35.19 -8.84
CA LEU A 934 -35.03 -34.04 -7.98
C LEU A 934 -34.79 -32.73 -8.76
N SER A 935 -34.26 -32.82 -9.98
CA SER A 935 -33.88 -31.67 -10.82
C SER A 935 -35.06 -30.77 -11.16
N SER A 936 -36.22 -31.35 -11.52
CA SER A 936 -37.44 -30.62 -11.87
C SER A 936 -38.14 -29.97 -10.67
N LYS A 937 -37.71 -30.28 -9.45
CA LYS A 937 -38.29 -29.76 -8.20
C LYS A 937 -37.49 -28.59 -7.62
N ILE A 938 -36.35 -28.20 -8.20
CA ILE A 938 -35.49 -27.14 -7.65
C ILE A 938 -36.08 -25.76 -7.95
N ILE A 939 -36.41 -25.01 -6.90
CA ILE A 939 -36.75 -23.58 -7.01
C ILE A 939 -35.47 -22.78 -7.27
N PHE A 940 -34.48 -22.96 -6.38
CA PHE A 940 -33.13 -22.47 -6.60
C PHE A 940 -32.10 -23.35 -5.93
N GLY A 941 -30.91 -23.40 -6.51
CA GLY A 941 -29.69 -23.97 -5.94
C GLY A 941 -28.59 -22.92 -5.93
N LEU A 942 -27.98 -22.68 -4.77
CA LEU A 942 -26.86 -21.75 -4.60
C LEU A 942 -25.61 -22.51 -4.23
N ASN A 943 -24.51 -22.24 -4.93
CA ASN A 943 -23.20 -22.73 -4.56
C ASN A 943 -22.17 -21.60 -4.69
N ALA A 944 -21.06 -21.69 -3.95
CA ALA A 944 -20.06 -20.62 -3.90
C ALA A 944 -19.24 -20.49 -5.21
N GLN A 945 -19.15 -21.56 -6.02
CA GLN A 945 -18.39 -21.55 -7.28
C GLN A 945 -19.16 -20.90 -8.44
N ALA A 946 -20.49 -20.95 -8.43
CA ALA A 946 -21.37 -20.32 -9.40
C ALA A 946 -21.59 -18.86 -8.99
N SER A 947 -20.53 -18.05 -9.05
CA SER A 947 -20.54 -16.65 -8.63
C SER A 947 -19.75 -15.73 -9.57
N ASP A 948 -20.14 -14.46 -9.61
CA ASP A 948 -19.40 -13.35 -10.24
C ASP A 948 -19.29 -12.20 -9.23
N GLY A 949 -18.09 -12.02 -8.67
CA GLY A 949 -17.85 -11.15 -7.52
C GLY A 949 -18.71 -11.57 -6.32
N ARG A 950 -19.66 -10.72 -5.91
CA ARG A 950 -20.61 -11.00 -4.82
C ARG A 950 -21.98 -11.52 -5.30
N LYS A 951 -22.19 -11.66 -6.61
CA LYS A 951 -23.44 -12.17 -7.18
C LYS A 951 -23.38 -13.70 -7.31
N LEU A 952 -24.47 -14.38 -6.96
CA LEU A 952 -24.61 -15.84 -7.07
C LEU A 952 -25.59 -16.20 -8.20
N PHE A 953 -25.27 -17.25 -8.94
CA PHE A 953 -26.10 -17.80 -10.00
C PHE A 953 -26.91 -19.01 -9.50
N ASN A 954 -28.10 -19.20 -10.09
CA ASN A 954 -28.96 -20.34 -9.79
C ASN A 954 -28.53 -21.57 -10.60
N VAL A 955 -28.44 -22.72 -9.95
CA VAL A 955 -28.12 -24.02 -10.57
C VAL A 955 -29.36 -24.73 -11.14
N SER A 956 -30.56 -24.25 -10.86
CA SER A 956 -31.81 -24.85 -11.37
C SER A 956 -31.91 -24.78 -12.90
N LEU A 957 -32.48 -25.83 -13.51
CA LEU A 957 -32.82 -25.86 -14.93
C LEU A 957 -34.04 -24.96 -15.15
N VAL A 958 -33.85 -23.81 -15.80
CA VAL A 958 -34.95 -22.94 -16.20
C VAL A 958 -35.82 -23.71 -17.21
N THR A 959 -36.98 -24.23 -16.76
CA THR A 959 -37.96 -24.83 -17.66
C THR A 959 -38.63 -23.74 -18.48
N ASP A 960 -38.47 -23.82 -19.80
CA ASP A 960 -39.06 -22.90 -20.80
C ASP A 960 -40.58 -22.75 -20.64
N ILE A 961 -41.03 -21.69 -19.96
CA ILE A 961 -42.37 -21.12 -20.16
C ILE A 961 -42.25 -19.59 -20.14
N ALA A 962 -42.04 -19.02 -21.33
CA ALA A 962 -42.53 -17.72 -21.81
C ALA A 962 -42.84 -16.60 -20.79
N VAL A 963 -41.93 -16.30 -19.87
CA VAL A 963 -41.90 -15.05 -19.11
C VAL A 963 -40.50 -14.49 -19.25
N ASP A 964 -40.43 -13.23 -19.69
CA ASP A 964 -39.23 -12.41 -19.83
C ASP A 964 -38.09 -12.80 -18.88
N LYS A 965 -36.88 -12.91 -19.44
CA LYS A 965 -35.60 -13.18 -18.76
C LYS A 965 -35.37 -12.30 -17.53
N LYS A 966 -36.03 -12.59 -16.41
CA LYS A 966 -35.63 -12.07 -15.09
C LYS A 966 -34.51 -12.96 -14.60
N SER A 967 -33.27 -12.49 -14.80
CA SER A 967 -32.07 -13.10 -14.23
C SER A 967 -32.28 -13.33 -12.74
N PHE A 968 -32.12 -14.57 -12.27
CA PHE A 968 -32.05 -14.84 -10.84
C PHE A 968 -30.89 -14.03 -10.24
N GLU A 969 -31.16 -13.27 -9.19
CA GLU A 969 -30.21 -12.39 -8.51
C GLU A 969 -30.19 -12.72 -7.01
N ALA A 970 -29.05 -13.24 -6.56
CA ALA A 970 -28.71 -13.37 -5.16
C ALA A 970 -27.35 -12.71 -4.89
N THR A 971 -27.21 -12.07 -3.74
CA THR A 971 -25.99 -11.33 -3.38
C THR A 971 -25.50 -11.71 -1.99
N VAL A 972 -24.19 -11.83 -1.87
CA VAL A 972 -23.48 -12.12 -0.62
C VAL A 972 -23.22 -10.83 0.17
N MET A 973 -23.46 -10.85 1.48
CA MET A 973 -23.17 -9.71 2.37
C MET A 973 -21.68 -9.56 2.66
N ALA A 974 -21.27 -8.42 3.22
CA ALA A 974 -19.85 -8.13 3.50
C ALA A 974 -19.21 -9.13 4.49
N GLY A 975 -19.96 -9.61 5.49
CA GLY A 975 -19.50 -10.61 6.44
C GLY A 975 -19.50 -12.05 5.94
N THR A 976 -19.80 -12.28 4.65
CA THR A 976 -19.82 -13.62 4.06
C THR A 976 -18.78 -13.76 2.95
N GLN A 977 -17.91 -14.76 3.09
CA GLN A 977 -16.86 -15.06 2.13
C GLN A 977 -17.23 -16.29 1.28
N LEU A 978 -16.93 -16.21 -0.01
CA LEU A 978 -17.09 -17.30 -0.96
C LEU A 978 -15.83 -18.14 -0.99
N CYS A 979 -15.91 -19.38 -0.51
CA CYS A 979 -14.78 -20.31 -0.48
C CYS A 979 -15.01 -21.42 -1.49
N SER A 980 -14.05 -21.60 -2.38
CA SER A 980 -13.87 -22.84 -3.13
C SER A 980 -12.64 -23.52 -2.54
N ARG A 981 -12.54 -24.84 -2.59
CA ARG A 981 -11.34 -25.58 -2.20
C ARG A 981 -10.96 -26.54 -3.31
N ARG A 982 -9.66 -26.68 -3.56
CA ARG A 982 -9.13 -27.85 -4.28
C ARG A 982 -8.81 -28.91 -3.24
N MET A 983 -9.37 -30.11 -3.41
CA MET A 983 -9.08 -31.22 -2.50
C MET A 983 -7.58 -31.50 -2.51
N LEU A 984 -6.91 -31.51 -1.35
CA LEU A 984 -5.47 -31.72 -1.26
C LEU A 984 -5.05 -33.03 -1.94
N GLN A 985 -5.90 -34.06 -1.86
CA GLN A 985 -5.74 -35.36 -2.53
C GLN A 985 -5.59 -35.21 -4.06
N GLN A 986 -6.33 -34.30 -4.70
CA GLN A 986 -6.22 -34.01 -6.14
C GLN A 986 -4.92 -33.28 -6.48
N ILE A 987 -4.49 -32.33 -5.63
CA ILE A 987 -3.21 -31.63 -5.82
C ILE A 987 -2.05 -32.63 -5.67
N ILE A 988 -2.12 -33.52 -4.68
CA ILE A 988 -1.15 -34.62 -4.49
C ILE A 988 -1.13 -35.55 -5.70
N TYR A 989 -2.29 -35.93 -6.23
CA TYR A 989 -2.39 -36.75 -7.46
C TYR A 989 -1.60 -36.12 -8.61
N CYS A 990 -1.78 -34.81 -8.86
CA CYS A 990 -1.03 -34.06 -9.89
C CYS A 990 0.49 -33.99 -9.64
N VAL A 991 0.95 -34.22 -8.40
CA VAL A 991 2.37 -34.21 -8.04
C VAL A 991 3.03 -35.58 -8.23
N GLY A 992 2.25 -36.65 -8.23
CA GLY A 992 2.73 -38.03 -8.23
C GLY A 992 1.84 -38.98 -7.41
N GLY A 993 0.76 -38.48 -6.82
CA GLY A 993 -0.24 -39.21 -6.05
C GLY A 993 0.32 -39.97 -4.86
N VAL A 994 -0.28 -41.12 -4.53
CA VAL A 994 0.08 -41.89 -3.32
C VAL A 994 1.56 -42.30 -3.25
N SER A 995 2.21 -42.45 -4.41
CA SER A 995 3.63 -42.85 -4.49
C SER A 995 4.60 -41.86 -3.83
N VAL A 996 4.19 -40.60 -3.64
CA VAL A 996 5.05 -39.57 -3.03
C VAL A 996 5.34 -39.84 -1.55
N PHE A 997 4.51 -40.65 -0.89
CA PHE A 997 4.70 -40.98 0.53
C PHE A 997 5.66 -42.15 0.74
N PHE A 998 5.80 -43.07 -0.21
CA PHE A 998 6.65 -44.26 -0.08
C PHE A 998 8.10 -43.94 0.31
N PRO A 999 8.79 -42.94 -0.27
CA PRO A 999 10.15 -42.61 0.15
C PRO A 999 10.28 -42.19 1.62
N LEU A 1000 9.21 -41.71 2.25
CA LEU A 1000 9.23 -41.29 3.67
C LEU A 1000 9.35 -42.48 4.62
N ILE A 1001 8.86 -43.67 4.23
CA ILE A 1001 8.96 -44.90 5.02
C ILE A 1001 10.41 -45.37 5.15
N SER A 1002 11.21 -45.19 4.09
CA SER A 1002 12.64 -45.57 4.05
C SER A 1002 13.58 -44.64 4.83
N GLN A 1003 13.07 -43.54 5.40
CA GLN A 1003 13.87 -42.52 6.10
C GLN A 1003 13.88 -42.68 7.63
N SER A 1004 13.17 -43.68 8.14
CA SER A 1004 13.03 -43.97 9.58
C SER A 1004 14.36 -44.24 10.30
N ASP A 1005 15.38 -44.73 9.60
CA ASP A 1005 16.72 -45.04 10.12
C ASP A 1005 17.60 -43.82 10.48
N ARG A 1006 17.19 -42.58 10.17
CA ARG A 1006 18.09 -41.39 10.20
C ARG A 1006 17.96 -40.48 11.43
N TYR A 1007 17.15 -40.83 12.41
CA TYR A 1007 16.96 -40.02 13.61
C TYR A 1007 17.92 -40.47 14.72
N ASP A 1008 19.11 -39.89 14.74
CA ASP A 1008 20.08 -40.06 15.81
C ASP A 1008 19.66 -39.29 17.07
N ASN A 1009 19.93 -39.90 18.23
CA ASN A 1009 19.72 -39.29 19.54
C ASN A 1009 20.84 -38.28 19.80
N GLU A 1010 20.60 -36.98 19.62
CA GLU A 1010 21.40 -35.97 20.34
C GLU A 1010 20.79 -35.78 21.73
N GLU A 1011 21.26 -36.57 22.68
CA GLU A 1011 21.16 -36.20 24.09
C GLU A 1011 22.13 -35.05 24.39
N SER A 1012 21.60 -34.02 25.05
CA SER A 1012 22.25 -32.98 25.87
C SER A 1012 22.35 -31.55 25.30
N GLY A 1013 21.67 -30.63 25.98
CA GLY A 1013 21.77 -29.17 25.82
C GLY A 1013 20.50 -28.42 26.23
N SER A 1014 20.31 -28.24 27.54
CA SER A 1014 19.29 -27.42 28.23
C SER A 1014 18.57 -26.31 27.43
N SER A 1015 17.25 -26.40 27.32
CA SER A 1015 16.36 -25.22 27.29
C SER A 1015 14.96 -25.60 27.78
N GLU A 1016 14.62 -25.12 28.97
CA GLU A 1016 13.30 -25.18 29.59
C GLU A 1016 12.34 -24.21 28.88
N HIS A 1017 11.58 -24.67 27.90
CA HIS A 1017 10.27 -24.10 27.59
C HIS A 1017 9.29 -25.21 27.23
N ALA A 1018 8.85 -25.92 28.26
CA ALA A 1018 7.84 -26.96 28.18
C ALA A 1018 6.42 -26.35 28.17
N LEU A 1019 5.86 -26.15 26.97
CA LEU A 1019 4.42 -26.13 26.75
C LEU A 1019 4.13 -26.84 25.43
N LEU A 1020 4.23 -28.17 25.42
CA LEU A 1020 3.49 -29.15 24.61
C LEU A 1020 4.13 -30.55 24.83
N THR A 1021 3.30 -31.59 24.94
CA THR A 1021 3.69 -32.98 25.19
C THR A 1021 4.69 -33.49 24.13
N PRO A 1022 5.80 -34.15 24.53
CA PRO A 1022 6.79 -34.65 23.58
C PRO A 1022 6.19 -35.79 22.75
N ILE A 1023 6.01 -35.56 21.44
CA ILE A 1023 5.60 -36.61 20.49
C ILE A 1023 6.78 -37.58 20.37
N THR A 1024 6.56 -38.83 20.76
CA THR A 1024 7.60 -39.87 20.85
C THR A 1024 8.05 -40.35 19.47
N LYS A 1025 9.30 -40.85 19.42
CA LYS A 1025 9.97 -41.38 18.22
C LYS A 1025 9.19 -42.48 17.46
N GLU A 1026 8.19 -43.03 18.12
CA GLU A 1026 7.42 -44.22 17.81
C GLU A 1026 6.29 -44.01 16.78
N ARG A 1027 5.92 -42.75 16.45
CA ARG A 1027 4.72 -42.44 15.65
C ARG A 1027 4.92 -42.12 14.19
N LEU A 1028 6.13 -41.77 13.73
CA LEU A 1028 6.34 -41.28 12.37
C LEU A 1028 5.89 -42.27 11.28
N THR A 1029 6.24 -43.56 11.43
CA THR A 1029 5.86 -44.58 10.45
C THR A 1029 4.33 -44.76 10.40
N ALA A 1030 3.67 -44.73 11.57
CA ALA A 1030 2.23 -44.77 11.67
C ALA A 1030 1.58 -43.55 11.01
N GLU A 1031 2.07 -42.34 11.27
CA GLU A 1031 1.58 -41.09 10.66
C GLU A 1031 1.69 -41.08 9.13
N VAL A 1032 2.80 -41.60 8.57
CA VAL A 1032 2.96 -41.73 7.10
C VAL A 1032 1.95 -42.73 6.53
N ILE A 1033 1.70 -43.84 7.21
CA ILE A 1033 0.70 -44.83 6.79
C ILE A 1033 -0.71 -44.25 6.90
N GLU A 1034 -1.01 -43.48 7.94
CA GLU A 1034 -2.26 -42.74 8.09
C GLU A 1034 -2.46 -41.74 6.96
N LEU A 1035 -1.41 -41.01 6.55
CA LEU A 1035 -1.47 -40.13 5.38
C LEU A 1035 -1.78 -40.87 4.08
N ILE A 1036 -1.15 -42.04 3.87
CA ILE A 1036 -1.46 -42.91 2.72
C ILE A 1036 -2.94 -43.30 2.78
N ALA A 1037 -3.43 -43.68 3.96
CA ALA A 1037 -4.82 -44.06 4.18
C ALA A 1037 -5.78 -42.90 3.86
N SER A 1038 -5.54 -41.70 4.38
CA SER A 1038 -6.35 -40.49 4.12
C SER A 1038 -6.30 -40.01 2.66
N VAL A 1039 -5.23 -40.29 1.93
CA VAL A 1039 -5.12 -39.96 0.50
C VAL A 1039 -5.92 -40.93 -0.36
N LEU A 1040 -6.09 -42.18 0.09
CA LEU A 1040 -6.90 -43.19 -0.58
C LEU A 1040 -8.39 -43.10 -0.23
N ASP A 1041 -8.74 -42.54 0.94
CA ASP A 1041 -10.13 -42.37 1.40
C ASP A 1041 -10.96 -41.60 0.37
N ASP A 1042 -12.02 -42.25 -0.15
CA ASP A 1042 -12.93 -41.73 -1.19
C ASP A 1042 -12.22 -41.11 -2.42
N ASN A 1043 -11.03 -41.63 -2.79
CA ASN A 1043 -10.24 -41.10 -3.91
C ASN A 1043 -9.85 -42.17 -4.95
N ILE A 1044 -10.73 -42.40 -5.92
CA ILE A 1044 -10.56 -43.41 -6.98
C ILE A 1044 -9.25 -43.23 -7.76
N ALA A 1045 -8.82 -41.99 -8.03
CA ALA A 1045 -7.59 -41.72 -8.79
C ALA A 1045 -6.33 -42.24 -8.06
N ASN A 1046 -6.20 -41.96 -6.76
CA ASN A 1046 -5.09 -42.48 -5.97
C ASN A 1046 -5.23 -43.99 -5.71
N GLN A 1047 -6.45 -44.53 -5.60
CA GLN A 1047 -6.70 -45.98 -5.49
C GLN A 1047 -6.25 -46.73 -6.75
N GLN A 1048 -6.61 -46.24 -7.94
CA GLN A 1048 -6.15 -46.79 -9.21
C GLN A 1048 -4.63 -46.75 -9.32
N GLN A 1049 -4.01 -45.65 -8.92
CA GLN A 1049 -2.56 -45.53 -8.92
C GLN A 1049 -1.89 -46.51 -7.94
N MET A 1050 -2.47 -46.69 -6.73
CA MET A 1050 -2.01 -47.67 -5.75
C MET A 1050 -2.01 -49.08 -6.35
N HIS A 1051 -3.03 -49.44 -7.13
CA HIS A 1051 -3.09 -50.74 -7.80
C HIS A 1051 -2.09 -50.85 -8.98
N LEU A 1052 -2.08 -49.87 -9.89
CA LEU A 1052 -1.25 -49.86 -11.10
C LEU A 1052 0.26 -49.89 -10.79
N LEU A 1053 0.68 -49.26 -9.69
CA LEU A 1053 2.08 -49.27 -9.24
C LEU A 1053 2.43 -50.47 -8.35
N SER A 1054 1.51 -51.41 -8.13
CA SER A 1054 1.67 -52.47 -7.12
C SER A 1054 2.07 -51.88 -5.75
N GLY A 1055 1.39 -50.80 -5.36
CA GLY A 1055 1.75 -49.95 -4.23
C GLY A 1055 1.80 -50.69 -2.89
N PHE A 1056 0.95 -51.69 -2.65
CA PHE A 1056 1.03 -52.54 -1.45
C PHE A 1056 2.26 -53.45 -1.45
N SER A 1057 2.73 -53.90 -2.61
CA SER A 1057 3.98 -54.64 -2.76
C SER A 1057 5.18 -53.74 -2.45
N ILE A 1058 5.18 -52.50 -2.95
CA ILE A 1058 6.20 -51.50 -2.65
C ILE A 1058 6.20 -51.17 -1.15
N LEU A 1059 5.02 -50.92 -0.57
CA LEU A 1059 4.86 -50.66 0.86
C LEU A 1059 5.40 -51.84 1.70
N GLY A 1060 5.03 -53.07 1.35
CA GLY A 1060 5.51 -54.28 2.01
C GLY A 1060 7.03 -54.48 1.89
N PHE A 1061 7.64 -54.09 0.77
CA PHE A 1061 9.09 -54.09 0.60
C PHE A 1061 9.77 -53.03 1.48
N LEU A 1062 9.23 -51.81 1.53
CA LEU A 1062 9.78 -50.72 2.32
C LEU A 1062 9.70 -50.98 3.83
N LEU A 1063 8.61 -51.59 4.30
CA LEU A 1063 8.44 -51.97 5.70
C LEU A 1063 9.48 -53.00 6.17
N GLN A 1064 10.03 -53.84 5.28
CA GLN A 1064 11.13 -54.75 5.62
C GLN A 1064 12.43 -54.01 5.96
N SER A 1065 12.58 -52.76 5.49
CA SER A 1065 13.74 -51.92 5.79
C SER A 1065 13.57 -51.10 7.08
N VAL A 1066 12.37 -51.11 7.68
CA VAL A 1066 12.08 -50.34 8.91
C VAL A 1066 12.59 -51.10 10.14
N PRO A 1067 13.25 -50.43 11.11
CA PRO A 1067 13.64 -51.03 12.38
C PRO A 1067 12.47 -51.70 13.10
N PRO A 1068 12.63 -52.92 13.64
CA PRO A 1068 11.55 -53.63 14.33
C PRO A 1068 10.95 -52.87 15.52
N GLU A 1069 11.72 -51.98 16.15
CA GLU A 1069 11.29 -51.09 17.25
C GLU A 1069 10.18 -50.12 16.81
N LEU A 1070 10.19 -49.68 15.55
CA LEU A 1070 9.19 -48.76 14.98
C LEU A 1070 7.97 -49.51 14.40
N LEU A 1071 8.07 -50.82 14.21
CA LEU A 1071 6.96 -51.71 13.82
C LEU A 1071 6.15 -52.12 15.05
N ASN A 1072 5.64 -51.12 15.78
CA ASN A 1072 4.90 -51.26 17.03
C ASN A 1072 3.37 -51.41 16.79
N LEU A 1073 2.59 -51.40 17.89
CA LEU A 1073 1.12 -51.50 17.83
C LEU A 1073 0.45 -50.30 17.15
N GLU A 1074 1.04 -49.11 17.22
CA GLU A 1074 0.52 -47.91 16.55
C GLU A 1074 0.66 -48.04 15.03
N THR A 1075 1.82 -48.48 14.53
CA THR A 1075 2.05 -48.79 13.12
C THR A 1075 1.11 -49.88 12.62
N LEU A 1076 0.88 -50.94 13.41
CA LEU A 1076 -0.08 -51.98 13.06
C LEU A 1076 -1.52 -51.43 13.03
N SER A 1077 -1.89 -50.55 13.96
CA SER A 1077 -3.20 -49.88 13.98
C SER A 1077 -3.41 -49.02 12.73
N ALA A 1078 -2.41 -48.26 12.32
CA ALA A 1078 -2.44 -47.47 11.08
C ALA A 1078 -2.60 -48.36 9.84
N LEU A 1079 -1.91 -49.51 9.78
CA LEU A 1079 -2.08 -50.48 8.69
C LEU A 1079 -3.48 -51.11 8.67
N LYS A 1080 -4.05 -51.45 9.83
CA LYS A 1080 -5.44 -51.93 9.94
C LYS A 1080 -6.43 -50.86 9.45
N HIS A 1081 -6.20 -49.60 9.78
CA HIS A 1081 -6.99 -48.49 9.26
C HIS A 1081 -6.86 -48.35 7.73
N LEU A 1082 -5.65 -48.40 7.19
CA LEU A 1082 -5.39 -48.41 5.75
C LEU A 1082 -6.10 -49.58 5.04
N PHE A 1083 -6.10 -50.77 5.65
CA PHE A 1083 -6.84 -51.92 5.16
C PHE A 1083 -8.35 -51.65 5.11
N ASN A 1084 -8.93 -51.10 6.18
CA ASN A 1084 -10.36 -50.78 6.23
C ASN A 1084 -10.75 -49.76 5.16
N ILE A 1085 -9.91 -48.75 4.93
CA ILE A 1085 -10.12 -47.79 3.83
C ILE A 1085 -10.07 -48.53 2.49
N ALA A 1086 -9.05 -49.35 2.23
CA ALA A 1086 -8.96 -50.14 1.00
C ALA A 1086 -10.16 -51.07 0.79
N ALA A 1087 -10.72 -51.63 1.86
CA ALA A 1087 -11.91 -52.49 1.81
C ALA A 1087 -13.20 -51.73 1.46
N ASN A 1088 -13.25 -50.42 1.71
CA ASN A 1088 -14.40 -49.56 1.41
C ASN A 1088 -14.24 -48.80 0.05
N CYS A 1089 -13.21 -49.12 -0.74
CA CYS A 1089 -12.92 -48.47 -2.02
C CYS A 1089 -13.63 -49.13 -3.22
N GLY A 1090 -13.75 -48.42 -4.35
CA GLY A 1090 -14.29 -48.98 -5.60
C GLY A 1090 -13.45 -50.14 -6.18
N LEU A 1091 -12.16 -50.21 -5.84
CA LEU A 1091 -11.22 -51.30 -6.20
C LEU A 1091 -10.93 -52.27 -5.03
N ALA A 1092 -11.87 -52.40 -4.07
CA ALA A 1092 -11.66 -53.13 -2.83
C ALA A 1092 -11.11 -54.55 -3.02
N GLU A 1093 -11.69 -55.35 -3.93
CA GLU A 1093 -11.28 -56.75 -4.13
C GLU A 1093 -9.79 -56.90 -4.47
N LEU A 1094 -9.26 -56.01 -5.32
CA LEU A 1094 -7.86 -56.06 -5.74
C LEU A 1094 -6.92 -55.53 -4.65
N LEU A 1095 -7.24 -54.37 -4.07
CA LEU A 1095 -6.40 -53.70 -3.08
C LEU A 1095 -6.33 -54.48 -1.76
N VAL A 1096 -7.44 -55.05 -1.30
CA VAL A 1096 -7.50 -55.90 -0.09
C VAL A 1096 -6.62 -57.15 -0.26
N ARG A 1097 -6.70 -57.78 -1.44
CA ARG A 1097 -5.89 -58.97 -1.75
C ARG A 1097 -4.39 -58.66 -1.72
N ASP A 1098 -4.00 -57.56 -2.34
CA ASP A 1098 -2.60 -57.13 -2.40
C ASP A 1098 -2.09 -56.70 -1.00
N ALA A 1099 -2.91 -56.01 -0.21
CA ALA A 1099 -2.58 -55.62 1.17
C ALA A 1099 -2.32 -56.84 2.07
N ILE A 1100 -3.23 -57.83 2.04
CA ILE A 1100 -3.09 -59.06 2.82
C ILE A 1100 -1.84 -59.82 2.38
N SER A 1101 -1.65 -60.03 1.08
CA SER A 1101 -0.53 -60.82 0.56
C SER A 1101 0.84 -60.17 0.81
N CYS A 1102 0.96 -58.86 0.53
CA CYS A 1102 2.25 -58.17 0.52
C CYS A 1102 2.68 -57.60 1.87
N VAL A 1103 1.72 -57.28 2.75
CA VAL A 1103 1.98 -56.64 4.05
C VAL A 1103 1.67 -57.59 5.21
N PHE A 1104 0.43 -58.06 5.33
CA PHE A 1104 0.01 -58.79 6.54
C PHE A 1104 0.50 -60.26 6.58
N LEU A 1105 0.51 -60.96 5.43
CA LEU A 1105 1.02 -62.34 5.30
C LEU A 1105 2.50 -62.41 4.90
N ASN A 1106 3.23 -61.30 5.02
CA ASN A 1106 4.65 -61.24 4.69
C ASN A 1106 5.51 -61.36 5.96
N PRO A 1107 6.01 -62.56 6.31
CA PRO A 1107 6.76 -62.77 7.55
C PRO A 1107 8.11 -62.02 7.59
N PHE A 1108 8.66 -61.61 6.44
CA PHE A 1108 9.90 -60.83 6.40
C PHE A 1108 9.78 -59.47 7.09
N ILE A 1109 8.57 -58.89 7.15
CA ILE A 1109 8.31 -57.64 7.86
C ILE A 1109 8.27 -57.89 9.38
N TRP A 1110 7.61 -58.98 9.79
CA TRP A 1110 7.13 -59.11 11.17
C TRP A 1110 8.00 -59.99 12.08
N VAL A 1111 8.85 -60.86 11.51
CA VAL A 1111 9.56 -61.91 12.28
C VAL A 1111 10.40 -61.40 13.46
N TYR A 1112 10.97 -60.19 13.35
CA TYR A 1112 11.79 -59.56 14.40
C TYR A 1112 11.03 -58.59 15.30
N THR A 1113 9.71 -58.45 15.13
CA THR A 1113 8.88 -57.58 15.99
C THR A 1113 8.52 -58.30 17.29
N VAL A 1114 8.16 -57.54 18.33
CA VAL A 1114 7.77 -58.13 19.63
C VAL A 1114 6.52 -59.00 19.52
N TYR A 1115 6.42 -60.04 20.35
CA TYR A 1115 5.30 -60.98 20.37
C TYR A 1115 3.91 -60.33 20.32
N LYS A 1116 3.71 -59.24 21.08
CA LYS A 1116 2.42 -58.53 21.12
C LYS A 1116 1.95 -58.06 19.75
N VAL A 1117 2.87 -57.55 18.91
CA VAL A 1117 2.55 -57.05 17.56
C VAL A 1117 2.18 -58.23 16.65
N GLN A 1118 2.99 -59.29 16.66
CA GLN A 1118 2.73 -60.49 15.84
C GLN A 1118 1.42 -61.18 16.22
N ARG A 1119 1.09 -61.24 17.52
CA ARG A 1119 -0.20 -61.76 18.00
C ARG A 1119 -1.36 -60.95 17.43
N GLU A 1120 -1.33 -59.62 17.57
CA GLU A 1120 -2.42 -58.75 17.09
C GLU A 1120 -2.54 -58.72 15.56
N LEU A 1121 -1.45 -58.98 14.84
CA LEU A 1121 -1.42 -59.17 13.39
C LEU A 1121 -2.17 -60.44 12.99
N TYR A 1122 -1.80 -61.59 13.55
CA TYR A 1122 -2.41 -62.87 13.16
C TYR A 1122 -3.85 -62.99 13.66
N MET A 1123 -4.19 -62.41 14.81
CA MET A 1123 -5.58 -62.31 15.28
C MET A 1123 -6.43 -61.48 14.31
N PHE A 1124 -5.89 -60.38 13.79
CA PHE A 1124 -6.58 -59.58 12.77
C PHE A 1124 -6.80 -60.37 11.47
N LEU A 1125 -5.79 -61.10 10.98
CA LEU A 1125 -5.94 -61.96 9.80
C LEU A 1125 -7.00 -63.04 9.99
N ILE A 1126 -7.03 -63.69 11.16
CA ILE A 1126 -8.08 -64.67 11.51
C ILE A 1126 -9.46 -64.01 11.40
N GLN A 1127 -9.65 -62.82 11.98
CA GLN A 1127 -10.92 -62.08 11.90
C GLN A 1127 -11.30 -61.74 10.45
N GLN A 1128 -10.35 -61.28 9.63
CA GLN A 1128 -10.64 -60.92 8.23
C GLN A 1128 -11.03 -62.14 7.39
N PHE A 1129 -10.38 -63.28 7.60
CA PHE A 1129 -10.69 -64.52 6.88
C PHE A 1129 -11.96 -65.22 7.37
N ASP A 1130 -12.35 -65.00 8.62
CA ASP A 1130 -13.64 -65.45 9.14
C ASP A 1130 -14.79 -64.61 8.54
N ASN A 1131 -14.58 -63.30 8.37
CA ASN A 1131 -15.53 -62.40 7.73
C ASN A 1131 -15.69 -62.64 6.22
N ASP A 1132 -14.58 -62.87 5.49
CA ASP A 1132 -14.62 -63.25 4.06
C ASP A 1132 -13.78 -64.52 3.76
N PRO A 1133 -14.42 -65.70 3.83
CA PRO A 1133 -13.83 -67.00 3.47
C PRO A 1133 -13.13 -67.06 2.10
N ARG A 1134 -13.56 -66.25 1.12
CA ARG A 1134 -12.99 -66.30 -0.24
C ARG A 1134 -11.55 -65.82 -0.27
N LEU A 1135 -11.19 -64.87 0.60
CA LEU A 1135 -9.83 -64.38 0.75
C LEU A 1135 -8.92 -65.47 1.33
N LEU A 1136 -9.41 -66.29 2.26
CA LEU A 1136 -8.64 -67.41 2.83
C LEU A 1136 -8.23 -68.41 1.76
N ARG A 1137 -9.21 -68.86 0.95
CA ARG A 1137 -8.98 -69.81 -0.14
C ARG A 1137 -7.99 -69.28 -1.17
N SER A 1138 -7.98 -67.99 -1.47
CA SER A 1138 -7.12 -67.42 -2.50
C SER A 1138 -5.71 -67.07 -2.00
N LEU A 1139 -5.54 -66.70 -0.72
CA LEU A 1139 -4.29 -66.10 -0.23
C LEU A 1139 -3.53 -66.92 0.82
N CYS A 1140 -4.23 -67.70 1.65
CA CYS A 1140 -3.63 -68.31 2.85
C CYS A 1140 -4.09 -69.77 3.05
N GLN A 1141 -3.80 -70.62 2.06
CA GLN A 1141 -4.02 -72.06 2.18
C GLN A 1141 -3.00 -72.74 3.11
N LEU A 1142 -3.28 -73.98 3.52
CA LEU A 1142 -2.41 -74.73 4.44
C LEU A 1142 -0.94 -74.80 3.98
N PRO A 1143 -0.59 -75.06 2.70
CA PRO A 1143 0.80 -75.06 2.25
C PRO A 1143 1.54 -73.78 2.59
N ARG A 1144 0.89 -72.62 2.42
CA ARG A 1144 1.47 -71.31 2.72
C ARG A 1144 1.73 -71.15 4.22
N VAL A 1145 0.80 -71.59 5.07
CA VAL A 1145 0.95 -71.56 6.54
C VAL A 1145 2.11 -72.44 6.98
N ILE A 1146 2.19 -73.66 6.45
CA ILE A 1146 3.28 -74.61 6.74
C ILE A 1146 4.63 -74.03 6.31
N ASP A 1147 4.71 -73.41 5.14
CA ASP A 1147 5.93 -72.75 4.67
C ASP A 1147 6.39 -71.62 5.59
N ILE A 1148 5.46 -70.77 6.05
CA ILE A 1148 5.77 -69.68 7.00
C ILE A 1148 6.30 -70.26 8.32
N ILE A 1149 5.65 -71.29 8.87
CA ILE A 1149 6.09 -71.94 10.12
C ILE A 1149 7.49 -72.53 9.94
N ARG A 1150 7.69 -73.28 8.86
CA ARG A 1150 8.96 -73.95 8.56
C ARG A 1150 10.12 -72.97 8.39
N GLN A 1151 9.89 -71.85 7.71
CA GLN A 1151 10.93 -70.90 7.36
C GLN A 1151 11.23 -69.93 8.51
N PHE A 1152 10.21 -69.44 9.24
CA PHE A 1152 10.36 -68.31 10.18
C PHE A 1152 10.10 -68.64 11.65
N TYR A 1153 9.26 -69.64 11.95
CA TYR A 1153 8.80 -69.95 13.31
C TYR A 1153 9.25 -71.33 13.81
N TRP A 1154 10.46 -71.73 13.44
CA TRP A 1154 11.10 -72.97 13.91
C TRP A 1154 11.63 -72.84 15.35
N ASP A 1155 11.74 -73.96 16.06
CA ASP A 1155 12.46 -74.12 17.33
C ASP A 1155 13.92 -74.57 17.11
N ASN A 1156 14.18 -75.36 16.06
CA ASN A 1156 15.50 -75.88 15.71
C ASN A 1156 16.02 -75.32 14.37
N SER A 1157 17.11 -74.53 14.41
CA SER A 1157 17.68 -73.81 13.26
C SER A 1157 18.41 -74.68 12.23
N LYS A 1158 18.53 -76.00 12.47
CA LYS A 1158 19.31 -76.91 11.62
C LYS A 1158 18.76 -77.11 10.20
N SER A 1159 17.55 -76.62 9.93
CA SER A 1159 16.96 -76.61 8.58
C SER A 1159 17.71 -75.65 7.65
N ARG A 1160 18.09 -76.12 6.46
CA ARG A 1160 18.64 -75.27 5.38
C ARG A 1160 17.70 -74.14 4.92
N PHE A 1161 16.42 -74.23 5.29
CA PHE A 1161 15.37 -73.27 4.95
C PHE A 1161 15.04 -72.30 6.09
N ALA A 1162 15.75 -72.39 7.23
CA ALA A 1162 15.54 -71.53 8.38
C ALA A 1162 16.01 -70.10 8.11
N ILE A 1163 15.06 -69.16 8.07
CA ILE A 1163 15.28 -67.72 7.97
C ILE A 1163 15.19 -67.13 9.38
N GLY A 1164 15.96 -66.07 9.65
CA GLY A 1164 15.94 -65.38 10.95
C GLY A 1164 16.73 -66.07 12.07
N SER A 1165 17.68 -66.95 11.74
CA SER A 1165 18.54 -67.63 12.71
C SER A 1165 19.60 -66.74 13.36
N LYS A 1166 19.87 -65.56 12.78
CA LYS A 1166 20.78 -64.55 13.31
C LYS A 1166 19.99 -63.31 13.70
N PRO A 1167 20.40 -62.57 14.75
CA PRO A 1167 19.80 -61.29 15.08
C PRO A 1167 19.93 -60.31 13.91
N LEU A 1168 18.91 -59.47 13.72
CA LEU A 1168 18.89 -58.44 12.69
C LEU A 1168 19.90 -57.35 13.06
N ARG A 1169 20.83 -57.06 12.15
CA ARG A 1169 21.91 -56.08 12.39
C ARG A 1169 21.78 -54.88 11.47
N HIS A 1170 22.08 -53.70 12.00
CA HIS A 1170 22.13 -52.46 11.22
C HIS A 1170 23.14 -52.59 10.08
N PRO A 1171 22.81 -52.19 8.83
CA PRO A 1171 23.68 -52.36 7.68
C PRO A 1171 25.06 -51.73 7.87
N ILE A 1172 25.08 -50.52 8.46
CA ILE A 1172 26.26 -49.69 8.70
C ILE A 1172 26.89 -49.94 10.09
N THR A 1173 26.18 -49.65 11.19
CA THR A 1173 26.73 -49.73 12.56
C THR A 1173 26.90 -51.15 13.10
N LYS A 1174 26.35 -52.17 12.43
CA LYS A 1174 26.35 -53.59 12.84
C LYS A 1174 25.72 -53.88 14.21
N VAL A 1175 25.12 -52.89 14.87
CA VAL A 1175 24.35 -53.05 16.13
C VAL A 1175 23.15 -53.95 15.87
N ILE A 1176 22.77 -54.77 16.86
CA ILE A 1176 21.57 -55.61 16.81
C ILE A 1176 20.36 -54.70 16.97
N ILE A 1177 19.49 -54.64 15.95
CA ILE A 1177 18.25 -53.82 15.93
C ILE A 1177 17.02 -54.69 16.24
N GLY A 1178 17.13 -56.02 16.16
CA GLY A 1178 15.98 -56.88 16.41
C GLY A 1178 16.36 -58.32 16.61
N GLU A 1179 15.67 -58.97 17.53
CA GLU A 1179 15.75 -60.40 17.79
C GLU A 1179 14.37 -61.03 17.65
N ARG A 1180 14.35 -62.31 17.30
CA ARG A 1180 13.11 -63.06 17.19
C ARG A 1180 12.51 -63.26 18.59
N PRO A 1181 11.17 -63.36 18.73
CA PRO A 1181 10.54 -63.75 19.98
C PRO A 1181 11.15 -65.01 20.61
N ASN A 1182 11.00 -65.15 21.92
CA ASN A 1182 11.53 -66.32 22.63
C ASN A 1182 10.77 -67.61 22.22
N ARG A 1183 11.23 -68.77 22.68
CA ARG A 1183 10.64 -70.07 22.29
C ARG A 1183 9.15 -70.19 22.66
N GLU A 1184 8.76 -69.72 23.84
CA GLU A 1184 7.36 -69.77 24.29
C GLU A 1184 6.45 -68.87 23.45
N GLU A 1185 6.92 -67.66 23.15
CA GLU A 1185 6.22 -66.70 22.31
C GLU A 1185 6.12 -67.19 20.86
N THR A 1186 7.19 -67.78 20.34
CA THR A 1186 7.21 -68.42 19.02
C THR A 1186 6.18 -69.54 18.93
N HIS A 1187 6.09 -70.42 19.94
CA HIS A 1187 5.07 -71.46 19.99
C HIS A 1187 3.65 -70.87 19.99
N LYS A 1188 3.39 -69.82 20.78
CA LYS A 1188 2.09 -69.12 20.77
C LYS A 1188 1.76 -68.51 19.39
N ILE A 1189 2.75 -67.97 18.68
CA ILE A 1189 2.57 -67.45 17.31
C ILE A 1189 2.28 -68.59 16.32
N ARG A 1190 3.00 -69.72 16.43
CA ARG A 1190 2.72 -70.92 15.60
C ARG A 1190 1.29 -71.40 15.76
N LEU A 1191 0.74 -71.41 16.98
CA LEU A 1191 -0.65 -71.81 17.21
C LEU A 1191 -1.66 -70.89 16.49
N LEU A 1192 -1.38 -69.59 16.40
CA LEU A 1192 -2.22 -68.65 15.64
C LEU A 1192 -2.15 -68.92 14.14
N LEU A 1193 -0.95 -69.13 13.59
CA LEU A 1193 -0.74 -69.51 12.20
C LEU A 1193 -1.42 -70.85 11.87
N LEU A 1194 -1.27 -71.86 12.72
CA LEU A 1194 -1.92 -73.16 12.55
C LEU A 1194 -3.44 -73.08 12.62
N SER A 1195 -3.98 -72.13 13.37
CA SER A 1195 -5.42 -71.86 13.37
C SER A 1195 -5.90 -71.35 12.01
N LEU A 1196 -5.09 -70.53 11.29
CA LEU A 1196 -5.37 -70.17 9.89
C LEU A 1196 -5.32 -71.40 8.96
N GLY A 1197 -4.31 -72.26 9.14
CA GLY A 1197 -4.18 -73.50 8.37
C GLY A 1197 -5.38 -74.44 8.58
N GLU A 1198 -5.86 -74.55 9.82
CA GLU A 1198 -7.05 -75.30 10.15
C GLU A 1198 -8.32 -74.70 9.55
N MET A 1199 -8.47 -73.37 9.60
CA MET A 1199 -9.60 -72.69 8.92
C MET A 1199 -9.60 -73.00 7.43
N SER A 1200 -8.43 -73.01 6.78
CA SER A 1200 -8.30 -73.38 5.36
C SER A 1200 -8.75 -74.83 5.12
N LEU A 1201 -8.27 -75.79 5.92
CA LEU A 1201 -8.68 -77.19 5.83
C LEU A 1201 -10.20 -77.35 5.99
N ARG A 1202 -10.80 -76.61 6.94
CA ARG A 1202 -12.25 -76.60 7.21
C ARG A 1202 -13.08 -76.11 6.04
N GLN A 1203 -12.56 -75.20 5.23
CA GLN A 1203 -13.27 -74.72 4.04
C GLN A 1203 -13.14 -75.66 2.84
N SER A 1204 -11.93 -76.15 2.56
CA SER A 1204 -11.70 -77.15 1.52
C SER A 1204 -10.33 -77.80 1.63
N ILE A 1205 -10.30 -79.12 1.46
CA ILE A 1205 -9.06 -79.90 1.39
C ILE A 1205 -8.78 -80.25 -0.07
N GLY A 1206 -7.63 -79.83 -0.57
CA GLY A 1206 -7.11 -80.21 -1.87
C GLY A 1206 -5.90 -81.14 -1.78
N THR A 1207 -5.51 -81.72 -2.92
CA THR A 1207 -4.29 -82.55 -3.02
C THR A 1207 -3.01 -81.77 -2.66
N ALA A 1208 -2.98 -80.45 -2.88
CA ALA A 1208 -1.86 -79.59 -2.51
C ALA A 1208 -1.65 -79.53 -1.00
N ASP A 1209 -2.73 -79.50 -0.20
CA ASP A 1209 -2.67 -79.47 1.27
C ASP A 1209 -2.04 -80.76 1.80
N ILE A 1210 -2.49 -81.91 1.29
CA ILE A 1210 -1.96 -83.23 1.68
C ILE A 1210 -0.48 -83.37 1.30
N LYS A 1211 -0.10 -82.95 0.08
CA LYS A 1211 1.29 -82.97 -0.36
C LYS A 1211 2.17 -82.07 0.52
N ALA A 1212 1.68 -80.91 0.95
CA ALA A 1212 2.43 -80.02 1.83
C ALA A 1212 2.63 -80.62 3.22
N ILE A 1213 1.60 -81.29 3.79
CA ILE A 1213 1.72 -82.00 5.07
C ILE A 1213 2.76 -83.12 4.97
N ILE A 1214 2.67 -83.97 3.95
CA ILE A 1214 3.62 -85.07 3.73
C ILE A 1214 5.04 -84.52 3.58
N ALA A 1215 5.23 -83.56 2.68
CA ALA A 1215 6.54 -82.96 2.44
C ALA A 1215 7.09 -82.29 3.70
N PHE A 1216 6.25 -81.68 4.53
CA PHE A 1216 6.68 -81.09 5.79
C PHE A 1216 7.20 -82.14 6.76
N PHE A 1217 6.48 -83.24 6.97
CA PHE A 1217 6.91 -84.29 7.89
C PHE A 1217 8.14 -85.05 7.39
N GLU A 1218 8.26 -85.30 6.08
CA GLU A 1218 9.44 -85.97 5.51
C GLU A 1218 10.72 -85.13 5.62
N THR A 1219 10.58 -83.80 5.64
CA THR A 1219 11.75 -82.91 5.49
C THR A 1219 12.01 -81.99 6.68
N SER A 1220 11.13 -81.94 7.68
CA SER A 1220 11.33 -81.19 8.92
C SER A 1220 12.12 -82.02 9.94
N GLN A 1221 13.13 -81.41 10.56
CA GLN A 1221 13.87 -82.00 11.69
C GLN A 1221 13.49 -81.35 13.03
N ASP A 1222 12.43 -80.54 13.03
CA ASP A 1222 11.96 -79.78 14.18
C ASP A 1222 10.77 -80.50 14.83
N THR A 1223 11.06 -81.23 15.90
CA THR A 1223 10.06 -82.05 16.60
C THR A 1223 8.92 -81.22 17.17
N ALA A 1224 9.19 -79.99 17.63
CA ALA A 1224 8.16 -79.13 18.20
C ALA A 1224 7.19 -78.63 17.12
N CYS A 1225 7.70 -78.24 15.94
CA CYS A 1225 6.81 -77.87 14.83
C CYS A 1225 6.03 -79.07 14.28
N ILE A 1226 6.62 -80.26 14.26
CA ILE A 1226 5.93 -81.51 13.87
C ILE A 1226 4.77 -81.79 14.82
N GLU A 1227 5.02 -81.72 16.14
CA GLU A 1227 4.01 -81.91 17.18
C GLU A 1227 2.86 -80.90 17.04
N ASP A 1228 3.17 -79.61 16.90
CA ASP A 1228 2.17 -78.55 16.74
C ASP A 1228 1.28 -78.78 15.49
N VAL A 1229 1.87 -79.17 14.35
CA VAL A 1229 1.13 -79.48 13.11
C VAL A 1229 0.27 -80.73 13.27
N LEU A 1230 0.78 -81.79 13.91
CA LEU A 1230 0.02 -83.01 14.20
C LEU A 1230 -1.19 -82.70 15.08
N HIS A 1231 -1.01 -81.90 16.14
CA HIS A 1231 -2.12 -81.49 17.01
C HIS A 1231 -3.19 -80.70 16.25
N MET A 1232 -2.79 -79.79 15.37
CA MET A 1232 -3.73 -79.07 14.50
C MET A 1232 -4.51 -80.03 13.60
N ILE A 1233 -3.83 -80.99 12.95
CA ILE A 1233 -4.48 -81.98 12.08
C ILE A 1233 -5.46 -82.86 12.88
N ILE A 1234 -5.04 -83.38 14.04
CA ILE A 1234 -5.92 -84.18 14.91
C ILE A 1234 -7.16 -83.37 15.33
N ARG A 1235 -6.97 -82.09 15.68
CA ARG A 1235 -8.07 -81.19 16.04
C ARG A 1235 -9.01 -80.97 14.85
N ALA A 1236 -8.49 -80.72 13.65
CA ALA A 1236 -9.29 -80.54 12.44
C ALA A 1236 -10.08 -81.81 12.07
N LEU A 1237 -9.43 -82.98 12.13
CA LEU A 1237 -10.01 -84.28 11.77
C LEU A 1237 -11.02 -84.83 12.79
N SER A 1238 -11.14 -84.23 13.97
CA SER A 1238 -12.22 -84.55 14.91
C SER A 1238 -13.62 -84.31 14.31
N GLN A 1239 -13.72 -83.49 13.25
CA GLN A 1239 -14.94 -83.28 12.49
C GLN A 1239 -15.13 -84.37 11.43
N LYS A 1240 -16.21 -85.16 11.57
CA LYS A 1240 -16.49 -86.34 10.73
C LYS A 1240 -16.56 -86.04 9.23
N GLN A 1241 -17.08 -84.88 8.85
CA GLN A 1241 -17.20 -84.47 7.44
C GLN A 1241 -15.84 -84.16 6.81
N LEU A 1242 -14.93 -83.58 7.59
CA LEU A 1242 -13.58 -83.22 7.17
C LEU A 1242 -12.68 -84.46 7.05
N LEU A 1243 -12.85 -85.41 7.98
CA LEU A 1243 -12.14 -86.69 7.99
C LEU A 1243 -12.35 -87.48 6.69
N ILE A 1244 -13.58 -87.53 6.18
CA ILE A 1244 -13.90 -88.25 4.92
C ILE A 1244 -13.17 -87.60 3.74
N ALA A 1245 -13.30 -86.28 3.59
CA ALA A 1245 -12.63 -85.54 2.52
C ALA A 1245 -11.10 -85.64 2.60
N PHE A 1246 -10.54 -85.61 3.81
CA PHE A 1246 -9.11 -85.78 4.04
C PHE A 1246 -8.63 -87.17 3.59
N LEU A 1247 -9.33 -88.24 3.99
CA LEU A 1247 -8.98 -89.61 3.61
C LEU A 1247 -9.05 -89.84 2.10
N GLU A 1248 -10.04 -89.26 1.42
CA GLU A 1248 -10.13 -89.29 -0.04
C GLU A 1248 -8.90 -88.64 -0.70
N GLN A 1249 -8.50 -87.44 -0.26
CA GLN A 1249 -7.35 -86.74 -0.81
C GLN A 1249 -6.00 -87.43 -0.49
N VAL A 1250 -5.89 -88.07 0.69
CA VAL A 1250 -4.72 -88.90 1.05
C VAL A 1250 -4.64 -90.15 0.16
N ASN A 1251 -5.76 -90.83 -0.08
CA ASN A 1251 -5.81 -91.99 -0.96
C ASN A 1251 -5.43 -91.62 -2.40
N LEU A 1252 -5.90 -90.47 -2.89
CA LEU A 1252 -5.54 -89.93 -4.21
C LEU A 1252 -4.04 -89.56 -4.34
N SER A 1253 -3.37 -89.26 -3.23
CA SER A 1253 -1.98 -88.80 -3.21
C SER A 1253 -0.94 -89.93 -2.97
N GLY A 1254 -1.36 -91.20 -2.94
CA GLY A 1254 -0.45 -92.34 -2.75
C GLY A 1254 -0.53 -93.07 -1.40
N GLY A 1255 -1.51 -92.71 -0.54
CA GLY A 1255 -2.06 -93.60 0.49
C GLY A 1255 -1.56 -93.43 1.93
N CYS A 1256 -2.35 -93.98 2.87
CA CYS A 1256 -2.15 -93.97 4.33
C CYS A 1256 -0.77 -94.50 4.80
N HIS A 1257 -0.06 -95.27 3.97
CA HIS A 1257 1.27 -95.79 4.26
C HIS A 1257 2.30 -94.72 4.57
N ILE A 1258 2.21 -93.54 3.95
CA ILE A 1258 3.11 -92.41 4.21
C ILE A 1258 2.92 -91.89 5.64
N PHE A 1259 1.66 -91.71 6.08
CA PHE A 1259 1.36 -91.27 7.44
C PHE A 1259 1.70 -92.35 8.48
N VAL A 1260 1.56 -93.63 8.15
CA VAL A 1260 1.96 -94.74 9.04
C VAL A 1260 3.49 -94.82 9.16
N ASN A 1261 4.24 -94.61 8.08
CA ASN A 1261 5.71 -94.55 8.10
C ASN A 1261 6.25 -93.33 8.85
N LEU A 1262 5.48 -92.24 8.93
CA LEU A 1262 5.82 -91.05 9.72
C LEU A 1262 5.50 -91.20 11.23
N LEU A 1263 4.69 -92.20 11.60
CA LEU A 1263 4.37 -92.53 13.00
C LEU A 1263 5.31 -93.60 13.59
N GLN A 1264 6.09 -94.28 12.76
CA GLN A 1264 7.24 -95.13 13.16
C GLN A 1264 8.48 -94.27 13.34
#